data_AF-A0A2V6MBR1-F1
#
_entry.id   AF-A0A2V6MBR1-F1
#
_cell.length_a   1.000
_cell.length_b   1.000
_cell.length_c   1.000
_cell.angle_alpha   90.00
_cell.angle_beta   90.00
_cell.angle_gamma   90.00
#
_symmetry.space_group_name_H-M   'P 1'
#
loop_
_entity.id
_entity.type
_entity.pdbx_description
1 polymer ?
#
loop_
_entity_poly.entity_id
_entity_poly.type
_entity_poly.pdbx_seq_one_letter_code
_entity_poly.pdbx_strand_id
1 'polypeptide(L)'
;MSYIELHANSAFSFLRGASFPEQLVQVAAELEMPALALLDRNGVYGSQRFSVAGREQKVRPIIGAELTMEDGSVLPVLVASRLGYANLCSLLTQAHLRSEVKGECAVKWDELPEFAQGLVALFGNSALDDLLGSARVSRVGESVPLSRSLKRSFRRDAETNTRDACATRSSEDRAQCLIDAFGRENVYIEIQRHFLRGEDRVNRVLVDLASKFRLALIATNGVQYAKPYGRQVLDVFTCIREHTHLDLAGKLLTQNAERHLKSDAEMRAIFRDLPDAITNTERLADRLQFSLENIGYEFPEYPVPDGHTMNSFLRTIVLFGAQQRYESITKKVKRQLEEELALIARLGFSGYFLIVWDIVNFCRENNMMVQGRGSAANSAVCFCLGITPVDPVSNHLVFERFLNESRKGWPDIDLDLPSGDRRERVIQEVYRRYGKHGAAMTANVITYRGRSAAREIGKALNLSPSTLDRFSHLFANGDFPHTLELEAQIEQAGLPKAHPRMPAFVGLYHAIYGLPRHLGQHSGGMIICQNKLSSFVPLENASMPGRVVAQWDKDDCEDLGIVKVDLLGLGMMSVMQDAFELCRERGRPLDLAHIPKGDAKTFEMMQTADTIGVFQIESRAQMATLPRLKPKCFYDVVIEVAIIRPGPIQGDMVHPYLARRAGKEAVTYFDERLKPVLERTLGVPLFQEQMLKIAMIMANFSGDEAEELRRALSFHRSEERMNKVSVKLREAMARNQVAPEVIEKVLHSITSFALYGFPESHAISFAILAYGSAYLKAHRPAEFYASLINNQPMGFYTPATIVKDARRHGVKVKPVCVAQSEWNCTVMADDAIRLGFCVV
;
A
#
# COMPACT_ATOMS: atom_id res chain seq x y z
N MET A 1 -24.97 -13.58 -30.27
CA MET A 1 -23.77 -12.84 -30.68
C MET A 1 -23.90 -11.46 -30.08
N SER A 2 -23.14 -11.17 -29.04
CA SER A 2 -23.16 -9.89 -28.32
C SER A 2 -21.85 -9.15 -28.58
N TYR A 3 -21.91 -7.84 -28.80
CA TYR A 3 -20.75 -6.96 -28.88
C TYR A 3 -19.96 -7.01 -27.57
N ILE A 4 -18.63 -7.08 -27.70
CA ILE A 4 -17.69 -7.02 -26.58
C ILE A 4 -16.78 -5.80 -26.78
N GLU A 5 -16.71 -4.94 -25.78
CA GLU A 5 -15.77 -3.82 -25.80
C GLU A 5 -14.36 -4.33 -25.48
N LEU A 6 -13.45 -4.15 -26.44
CA LEU A 6 -12.07 -4.63 -26.36
C LEU A 6 -11.05 -3.51 -26.14
N HIS A 7 -11.50 -2.27 -25.91
CA HIS A 7 -10.64 -1.14 -25.61
C HIS A 7 -11.31 -0.16 -24.63
N ALA A 8 -11.04 -0.34 -23.34
CA ALA A 8 -11.49 0.58 -22.29
C ALA A 8 -10.36 0.95 -21.33
N ASN A 9 -10.38 2.18 -20.83
CA ASN A 9 -9.41 2.72 -19.88
C ASN A 9 -10.12 3.13 -18.60
N SER A 10 -9.56 2.76 -17.44
CA SER A 10 -10.06 3.21 -16.15
C SER A 10 -9.34 4.49 -15.70
N ALA A 11 -9.75 5.04 -14.57
CA ALA A 11 -9.08 6.19 -13.96
C ALA A 11 -7.61 5.90 -13.58
N PHE A 12 -7.20 4.63 -13.52
CA PHE A 12 -5.80 4.26 -13.36
C PHE A 12 -4.93 4.60 -14.58
N SER A 13 -5.55 4.81 -15.74
CA SER A 13 -4.94 5.63 -16.79
C SER A 13 -4.95 7.09 -16.32
N PHE A 14 -3.96 7.46 -15.50
CA PHE A 14 -3.95 8.71 -14.74
C PHE A 14 -4.25 9.92 -15.64
N LEU A 15 -5.25 10.72 -15.26
CA LEU A 15 -5.75 11.89 -16.00
C LEU A 15 -6.29 11.59 -17.43
N ARG A 16 -6.57 10.32 -17.75
CA ARG A 16 -7.04 9.87 -19.08
C ARG A 16 -8.31 9.01 -19.02
N GLY A 17 -8.56 8.32 -17.91
CA GLY A 17 -9.84 7.69 -17.63
C GLY A 17 -10.59 8.38 -16.48
N ALA A 18 -11.91 8.24 -16.48
CA ALA A 18 -12.81 8.98 -15.58
C ALA A 18 -13.76 8.06 -14.80
N SER A 19 -13.46 6.75 -14.71
CA SER A 19 -14.26 5.79 -13.95
C SER A 19 -13.38 4.73 -13.31
N PHE A 20 -13.80 4.23 -12.16
CA PHE A 20 -13.15 3.09 -11.53
C PHE A 20 -13.33 1.81 -12.38
N PRO A 21 -12.41 0.84 -12.30
CA PRO A 21 -12.58 -0.47 -12.92
C PRO A 21 -13.92 -1.14 -12.55
N GLU A 22 -14.33 -1.04 -11.28
CA GLU A 22 -15.57 -1.62 -10.77
C GLU A 22 -16.81 -0.99 -11.40
N GLN A 23 -16.78 0.32 -11.67
CA GLN A 23 -17.88 1.02 -12.35
C GLN A 23 -18.00 0.59 -13.81
N LEU A 24 -16.87 0.39 -14.51
CA LEU A 24 -16.87 -0.11 -15.88
C LEU A 24 -17.51 -1.49 -15.96
N VAL A 25 -17.14 -2.40 -15.05
CA VAL A 25 -17.73 -3.74 -14.96
C VAL A 25 -19.22 -3.67 -14.63
N GLN A 26 -19.62 -2.83 -13.67
CA GLN A 26 -21.02 -2.69 -13.30
C GLN A 26 -21.86 -2.28 -14.51
N VAL A 27 -21.41 -1.29 -15.29
CA VAL A 27 -22.13 -0.87 -16.50
C VAL A 27 -22.12 -1.95 -17.57
N ALA A 28 -21.02 -2.70 -17.73
CA ALA A 28 -20.99 -3.84 -18.64
C ALA A 28 -22.05 -4.89 -18.28
N ALA A 29 -22.22 -5.18 -16.98
CA ALA A 29 -23.27 -6.08 -16.50
C ALA A 29 -24.69 -5.51 -16.73
N GLU A 30 -24.90 -4.21 -16.48
CA GLU A 30 -26.15 -3.51 -16.78
C GLU A 30 -26.51 -3.59 -18.28
N LEU A 31 -25.51 -3.64 -19.16
CA LEU A 31 -25.65 -3.76 -20.61
C LEU A 31 -25.66 -5.21 -21.12
N GLU A 32 -25.68 -6.20 -20.22
CA GLU A 32 -25.64 -7.64 -20.54
C GLU A 32 -24.42 -8.04 -21.40
N MET A 33 -23.31 -7.32 -21.25
CA MET A 33 -22.07 -7.57 -21.97
C MET A 33 -21.32 -8.76 -21.32
N PRO A 34 -21.01 -9.83 -22.06
CA PRO A 34 -20.46 -11.06 -21.46
C PRO A 34 -18.99 -10.95 -21.06
N ALA A 35 -18.24 -10.02 -21.67
CA ALA A 35 -16.84 -9.77 -21.38
C ALA A 35 -16.50 -8.30 -21.63
N LEU A 36 -15.44 -7.80 -21.01
CA LEU A 36 -14.94 -6.44 -21.19
C LEU A 36 -13.42 -6.43 -21.10
N ALA A 37 -12.74 -5.66 -21.95
CA ALA A 37 -11.29 -5.47 -21.84
C ALA A 37 -10.92 -4.17 -21.15
N LEU A 38 -9.92 -4.23 -20.26
CA LEU A 38 -9.32 -3.07 -19.61
C LEU A 38 -7.85 -2.92 -20.05
N LEU A 39 -7.51 -1.77 -20.63
CA LEU A 39 -6.22 -1.46 -21.25
C LEU A 39 -5.63 -0.18 -20.65
N ASP A 40 -5.39 -0.18 -19.33
CA ASP A 40 -4.84 1.02 -18.69
C ASP A 40 -3.49 1.46 -19.32
N ARG A 41 -3.27 2.77 -19.34
CA ARG A 41 -2.13 3.37 -20.05
C ARG A 41 -0.81 3.01 -19.39
N ASN A 42 0.09 2.38 -20.14
CA ASN A 42 1.46 1.99 -19.74
C ASN A 42 1.50 1.05 -18.51
N GLY A 43 0.44 0.30 -18.23
CA GLY A 43 0.41 -0.53 -17.03
C GLY A 43 -0.81 -1.40 -16.90
N VAL A 44 -0.81 -2.20 -15.83
CA VAL A 44 -1.90 -3.08 -15.40
C VAL A 44 -2.43 -2.66 -14.02
N TYR A 45 -2.31 -1.37 -13.70
CA TYR A 45 -2.63 -0.82 -12.38
C TYR A 45 -4.02 -1.21 -11.87
N GLY A 46 -5.07 -1.04 -12.68
CA GLY A 46 -6.46 -1.33 -12.32
C GLY A 46 -6.88 -2.77 -12.58
N SER A 47 -6.00 -3.64 -13.10
CA SER A 47 -6.37 -4.95 -13.65
C SER A 47 -6.90 -5.92 -12.60
N GLN A 48 -6.35 -5.88 -11.38
CA GLN A 48 -6.78 -6.79 -10.33
C GLN A 48 -8.17 -6.44 -9.80
N ARG A 49 -8.40 -5.16 -9.50
CA ARG A 49 -9.72 -4.64 -9.11
C ARG A 49 -10.77 -4.92 -10.18
N PHE A 50 -10.41 -4.75 -11.45
CA PHE A 50 -11.22 -5.12 -12.60
C PHE A 50 -11.56 -6.61 -12.61
N SER A 51 -10.56 -7.48 -12.42
CA SER A 51 -10.74 -8.93 -12.45
C SER A 51 -11.57 -9.45 -11.27
N VAL A 52 -11.47 -8.84 -10.09
CA VAL A 52 -12.33 -9.16 -8.94
C VAL A 52 -13.77 -8.78 -9.24
N ALA A 53 -14.02 -7.51 -9.62
CA ALA A 53 -15.37 -7.03 -9.91
C ALA A 53 -16.03 -7.81 -11.05
N GLY A 54 -15.27 -8.13 -12.12
CA GLY A 54 -15.75 -8.92 -13.25
C GLY A 54 -16.33 -10.27 -12.81
N ARG A 55 -15.64 -10.96 -11.91
CA ARG A 55 -16.09 -12.26 -11.38
C ARG A 55 -17.34 -12.13 -10.53
N GLU A 56 -17.40 -11.13 -9.68
CA GLU A 56 -18.58 -10.86 -8.83
C GLU A 56 -19.83 -10.57 -9.67
N GLN A 57 -19.67 -9.82 -10.76
CA GLN A 57 -20.75 -9.41 -11.67
C GLN A 57 -20.94 -10.36 -12.86
N LYS A 58 -20.19 -11.46 -12.94
CA LYS A 58 -20.20 -12.44 -14.05
C LYS A 58 -19.91 -11.84 -15.44
N VAL A 59 -19.10 -10.78 -15.49
CA VAL A 59 -18.54 -10.21 -16.71
C VAL A 59 -17.10 -10.70 -16.84
N ARG A 60 -16.77 -11.43 -17.90
CA ARG A 60 -15.43 -12.00 -18.06
C ARG A 60 -14.39 -10.89 -18.29
N PRO A 61 -13.37 -10.76 -17.42
CA PRO A 61 -12.34 -9.75 -17.60
C PRO A 61 -11.36 -10.15 -18.70
N ILE A 62 -11.03 -9.21 -19.59
CA ILE A 62 -9.96 -9.33 -20.58
C ILE A 62 -8.88 -8.30 -20.23
N ILE A 63 -7.63 -8.73 -20.13
CA ILE A 63 -6.52 -7.88 -19.66
C ILE A 63 -5.71 -7.40 -20.86
N GLY A 64 -5.28 -6.14 -20.82
CA GLY A 64 -4.37 -5.55 -21.79
C GLY A 64 -3.75 -4.27 -21.26
N ALA A 65 -3.13 -3.48 -22.15
CA ALA A 65 -2.62 -2.15 -21.85
C ALA A 65 -2.55 -1.30 -23.11
N GLU A 66 -2.66 0.02 -22.97
CA GLU A 66 -2.21 0.95 -24.00
C GLU A 66 -0.69 1.18 -23.86
N LEU A 67 0.09 0.85 -24.88
CA LEU A 67 1.52 1.15 -24.92
C LEU A 67 1.76 2.55 -25.50
N THR A 68 2.47 3.41 -24.78
CA THR A 68 3.04 4.63 -25.38
C THR A 68 4.29 4.26 -26.14
N MET A 69 4.33 4.56 -27.43
CA MET A 69 5.48 4.32 -28.30
C MET A 69 6.44 5.52 -28.25
N GLU A 70 7.70 5.29 -28.61
CA GLU A 70 8.76 6.32 -28.62
C GLU A 70 8.47 7.55 -29.51
N ASP A 71 7.58 7.40 -30.49
CA ASP A 71 7.14 8.47 -31.39
C ASP A 71 5.85 9.18 -30.91
N GLY A 72 5.42 8.89 -29.69
CA GLY A 72 4.21 9.44 -29.04
C GLY A 72 2.92 8.68 -29.37
N SER A 73 2.93 7.79 -30.37
CA SER A 73 1.75 7.02 -30.74
C SER A 73 1.32 6.04 -29.65
N VAL A 74 0.07 5.58 -29.74
CA VAL A 74 -0.51 4.62 -28.80
C VAL A 74 -0.75 3.30 -29.49
N LEU A 75 -0.29 2.21 -28.89
CA LEU A 75 -0.59 0.85 -29.36
C LEU A 75 -1.33 0.07 -28.26
N PRO A 76 -2.66 -0.08 -28.36
CA PRO A 76 -3.41 -0.99 -27.50
C PRO A 76 -3.02 -2.44 -27.79
N VAL A 77 -2.72 -3.19 -26.72
CA VAL A 77 -2.41 -4.63 -26.79
C VAL A 77 -3.26 -5.42 -25.80
N LEU A 78 -3.72 -6.58 -26.24
CA LEU A 78 -4.54 -7.51 -25.47
C LEU A 78 -3.75 -8.79 -25.16
N VAL A 79 -4.00 -9.38 -24.00
CA VAL A 79 -3.31 -10.57 -23.53
C VAL A 79 -4.10 -11.82 -23.91
N ALA A 80 -3.53 -12.65 -24.78
CA ALA A 80 -4.14 -13.91 -25.19
C ALA A 80 -3.76 -15.08 -24.29
N SER A 81 -2.56 -15.05 -23.70
CA SER A 81 -2.02 -16.16 -22.91
C SER A 81 -1.19 -15.68 -21.73
N ARG A 82 -0.87 -16.60 -20.80
CA ARG A 82 0.01 -16.33 -19.66
C ARG A 82 1.42 -15.88 -20.09
N LEU A 83 1.93 -16.43 -21.20
CA LEU A 83 3.20 -15.98 -21.78
C LEU A 83 3.08 -14.54 -22.30
N GLY A 84 1.97 -14.22 -22.98
CA GLY A 84 1.69 -12.85 -23.40
C GLY A 84 1.66 -11.87 -22.24
N TYR A 85 1.02 -12.25 -21.13
CA TYR A 85 0.99 -11.42 -19.93
C TYR A 85 2.39 -11.15 -19.38
N ALA A 86 3.21 -12.19 -19.27
CA ALA A 86 4.60 -12.08 -18.81
C ALA A 86 5.44 -11.19 -19.73
N ASN A 87 5.24 -11.31 -21.04
CA ASN A 87 5.90 -10.48 -22.03
C ASN A 87 5.47 -9.01 -21.93
N LEU A 88 4.16 -8.75 -21.78
CA LEU A 88 3.64 -7.39 -21.56
C LEU A 88 4.25 -6.76 -20.31
N CYS A 89 4.29 -7.49 -19.19
CA CYS A 89 4.85 -6.98 -17.95
C CYS A 89 6.35 -6.68 -18.07
N SER A 90 7.09 -7.54 -18.77
CA SER A 90 8.53 -7.38 -18.99
C SER A 90 8.83 -6.21 -19.93
N LEU A 91 8.08 -6.07 -21.01
CA LEU A 91 8.17 -4.94 -21.95
C LEU A 91 7.91 -3.61 -21.26
N LEU A 92 6.82 -3.52 -20.49
CA LEU A 92 6.49 -2.32 -19.72
C LEU A 92 7.56 -2.02 -18.66
N THR A 93 8.07 -3.04 -17.98
CA THR A 93 9.19 -2.89 -17.02
C THR A 93 10.42 -2.31 -17.72
N GLN A 94 10.80 -2.84 -18.87
CA GLN A 94 11.95 -2.34 -19.64
C GLN A 94 11.77 -0.88 -20.07
N ALA A 95 10.57 -0.51 -20.51
CA ALA A 95 10.27 0.86 -20.92
C ALA A 95 10.24 1.84 -19.72
N HIS A 96 9.62 1.47 -18.60
CA HIS A 96 9.56 2.30 -17.39
C HIS A 96 10.94 2.49 -16.75
N LEU A 97 11.74 1.44 -16.66
CA LEU A 97 13.06 1.51 -16.03
C LEU A 97 14.10 2.27 -16.86
N ARG A 98 13.86 2.42 -18.17
CA ARG A 98 14.70 3.24 -19.06
C ARG A 98 14.51 4.74 -18.83
N SER A 99 13.34 5.17 -18.38
CA SER A 99 13.05 6.58 -18.15
C SER A 99 13.65 7.08 -16.84
N GLU A 100 14.36 8.20 -16.88
CA GLU A 100 14.80 8.92 -15.67
C GLU A 100 13.66 9.72 -15.03
N VAL A 101 12.59 9.99 -15.78
CA VAL A 101 11.41 10.72 -15.31
C VAL A 101 10.36 9.72 -14.86
N LYS A 102 10.01 9.76 -13.58
CA LYS A 102 8.97 8.90 -13.00
C LYS A 102 7.64 9.05 -13.75
N GLY A 103 7.05 7.92 -14.12
CA GLY A 103 5.76 7.85 -14.81
C GLY A 103 5.82 8.09 -16.32
N GLU A 104 6.99 8.43 -16.87
CA GLU A 104 7.22 8.38 -18.31
C GLU A 104 7.61 6.96 -18.73
N CYS A 105 6.95 6.45 -19.76
CA CYS A 105 7.18 5.13 -20.31
C CYS A 105 7.02 5.24 -21.82
N ALA A 106 8.03 4.80 -22.56
CA ALA A 106 8.04 4.81 -24.01
C ALA A 106 8.67 3.51 -24.54
N VAL A 107 7.81 2.65 -25.11
CA VAL A 107 8.21 1.42 -25.77
C VAL A 107 8.80 1.76 -27.14
N LYS A 108 9.92 1.13 -27.50
CA LYS A 108 10.48 1.28 -28.85
C LYS A 108 9.87 0.28 -29.80
N TRP A 109 9.81 0.64 -31.07
CA TRP A 109 9.27 -0.26 -32.10
C TRP A 109 10.11 -1.53 -32.30
N ASP A 110 11.43 -1.45 -32.08
CA ASP A 110 12.36 -2.58 -32.22
C ASP A 110 12.30 -3.58 -31.06
N GLU A 111 11.67 -3.23 -29.94
CA GLU A 111 11.46 -4.10 -28.78
C GLU A 111 10.24 -5.01 -28.96
N LEU A 112 9.26 -4.62 -29.78
CA LEU A 112 8.01 -5.37 -29.95
C LEU A 112 8.23 -6.83 -30.36
N PRO A 113 9.11 -7.19 -31.32
CA PRO A 113 9.31 -8.58 -31.73
C PRO A 113 9.76 -9.51 -30.61
N GLU A 114 10.49 -8.99 -29.60
CA GLU A 114 10.96 -9.79 -28.46
C GLU A 114 9.81 -10.19 -27.53
N PHE A 115 8.79 -9.33 -27.40
CA PHE A 115 7.72 -9.48 -26.41
C PHE A 115 6.32 -9.72 -27.04
N ALA A 116 6.22 -9.83 -28.36
CA ALA A 116 4.92 -9.92 -29.04
C ALA A 116 4.20 -11.27 -28.86
N GLN A 117 4.92 -12.35 -28.53
CA GLN A 117 4.32 -13.68 -28.42
C GLN A 117 3.22 -13.71 -27.34
N GLY A 118 2.03 -14.17 -27.72
CA GLY A 118 0.88 -14.26 -26.81
C GLY A 118 0.12 -12.94 -26.60
N LEU A 119 0.49 -11.89 -27.33
CA LEU A 119 -0.20 -10.60 -27.38
C LEU A 119 -0.93 -10.41 -28.70
N VAL A 120 -1.98 -9.59 -28.68
CA VAL A 120 -2.74 -9.16 -29.86
C VAL A 120 -2.72 -7.64 -29.91
N ALA A 121 -2.32 -7.07 -31.04
CA ALA A 121 -2.22 -5.62 -31.24
C ALA A 121 -3.45 -5.07 -31.97
N LEU A 122 -3.97 -3.94 -31.48
CA LEU A 122 -5.02 -3.17 -32.14
C LEU A 122 -4.37 -1.94 -32.78
N PHE A 123 -4.32 -1.88 -34.11
CA PHE A 123 -3.75 -0.76 -34.83
C PHE A 123 -4.86 0.16 -35.36
N GLY A 124 -4.91 1.40 -34.88
CA GLY A 124 -6.01 2.31 -35.20
C GLY A 124 -5.67 3.78 -35.04
N ASN A 125 -6.70 4.61 -34.89
CA ASN A 125 -6.61 6.07 -34.93
C ASN A 125 -5.72 6.67 -33.82
N SER A 126 -5.64 6.03 -32.66
CA SER A 126 -4.76 6.43 -31.56
C SER A 126 -3.26 6.33 -31.92
N ALA A 127 -2.92 5.50 -32.90
CA ALA A 127 -1.56 5.42 -33.43
C ALA A 127 -1.24 6.51 -34.49
N LEU A 128 -2.27 7.19 -35.00
CA LEU A 128 -2.21 8.15 -36.11
C LEU A 128 -2.46 9.62 -35.69
N ASP A 129 -3.12 9.87 -34.56
CA ASP A 129 -3.58 11.22 -34.16
C ASP A 129 -2.42 12.23 -33.93
N ASP A 130 -1.22 11.80 -33.53
CA ASP A 130 -0.07 12.72 -33.34
C ASP A 130 0.64 13.13 -34.65
N LEU A 131 0.43 12.39 -35.75
CA LEU A 131 0.88 12.79 -37.09
C LEU A 131 0.07 13.97 -37.64
N LEU A 132 -1.21 14.10 -37.24
CA LEU A 132 -2.08 15.19 -37.69
C LEU A 132 -2.05 16.41 -36.76
N GLY A 133 -1.73 16.22 -35.48
CA GLY A 133 -1.55 17.31 -34.50
C GLY A 133 -0.31 18.17 -34.75
N SER A 134 0.79 17.58 -35.23
CA SER A 134 2.04 18.30 -35.50
C SER A 134 1.98 19.20 -36.75
N ALA A 135 1.09 18.93 -37.70
CA ALA A 135 0.95 19.70 -38.94
C ALA A 135 0.13 21.01 -38.80
N ARG A 136 -0.59 21.22 -37.69
CA ARG A 136 -1.51 22.37 -37.54
C ARG A 136 -0.96 23.58 -36.78
N VAL A 137 0.27 23.53 -36.25
CA VAL A 137 0.88 24.64 -35.47
C VAL A 137 1.74 25.58 -36.34
N SER A 138 1.85 25.34 -37.65
CA SER A 138 2.62 26.22 -38.55
C SER A 138 1.68 27.13 -39.34
N ARG A 139 1.22 28.23 -38.71
CA ARG A 139 0.81 29.53 -39.30
C ARG A 139 -0.24 30.19 -38.40
N VAL A 140 0.20 31.01 -37.44
CA VAL A 140 -0.23 32.40 -37.14
C VAL A 140 0.77 32.95 -36.11
N GLY A 141 1.26 34.18 -36.33
CA GLY A 141 2.32 34.82 -35.57
C GLY A 141 1.92 35.33 -34.18
N GLU A 142 2.97 35.70 -33.44
CA GLU A 142 3.03 36.50 -32.20
C GLU A 142 2.73 35.82 -30.83
N SER A 143 3.82 35.25 -30.29
CA SER A 143 4.33 35.29 -28.91
C SER A 143 3.39 35.35 -27.69
N VAL A 144 3.23 34.20 -27.02
CA VAL A 144 3.20 34.05 -25.54
C VAL A 144 3.80 32.67 -25.17
N PRO A 145 4.68 32.52 -24.16
CA PRO A 145 5.46 31.29 -23.96
C PRO A 145 4.70 30.22 -23.14
N LEU A 146 4.23 29.16 -23.81
CA LEU A 146 3.67 27.94 -23.21
C LEU A 146 4.65 26.75 -23.26
N SER A 147 4.75 26.04 -22.13
CA SER A 147 5.34 24.71 -21.86
C SER A 147 6.51 24.24 -22.76
N ARG A 148 7.69 24.80 -22.51
CA ARG A 148 8.97 24.36 -23.09
C ARG A 148 9.62 23.14 -22.40
N SER A 149 8.99 22.49 -21.42
CA SER A 149 9.71 21.54 -20.54
C SER A 149 9.99 20.16 -21.16
N LEU A 150 9.08 19.60 -21.97
CA LEU A 150 9.31 18.30 -22.64
C LEU A 150 10.23 18.39 -23.87
N LYS A 151 10.33 19.56 -24.51
CA LYS A 151 11.19 19.77 -25.71
C LYS A 151 12.65 20.12 -25.39
N ARG A 152 12.99 20.42 -24.13
CA ARG A 152 14.31 20.97 -23.78
C ARG A 152 15.28 19.94 -23.20
N SER A 153 14.80 18.86 -22.60
CA SER A 153 15.66 17.81 -22.01
C SER A 153 16.27 16.86 -23.05
N PHE A 154 15.72 16.77 -24.26
CA PHE A 154 16.28 15.97 -25.37
C PHE A 154 17.30 16.72 -26.25
N ARG A 155 17.81 17.88 -25.81
CA ARG A 155 18.71 18.74 -26.63
C ARG A 155 20.15 18.84 -26.14
N ARG A 156 20.55 18.13 -25.09
CA ARG A 156 21.96 17.95 -24.74
C ARG A 156 22.17 16.44 -24.63
N ASP A 157 23.21 15.96 -25.30
CA ASP A 157 23.63 14.54 -25.39
C ASP A 157 22.99 13.73 -26.53
N ALA A 158 23.23 14.15 -27.77
CA ALA A 158 23.18 13.28 -28.95
C ALA A 158 23.91 13.91 -30.15
N GLU A 159 25.23 14.08 -30.05
CA GLU A 159 26.11 14.20 -31.21
C GLU A 159 26.79 12.86 -31.46
N THR A 160 26.05 11.91 -32.05
CA THR A 160 26.54 10.92 -33.04
C THR A 160 25.41 9.92 -33.38
N ASN A 161 25.05 9.87 -34.66
CA ASN A 161 24.30 8.82 -35.37
C ASN A 161 23.05 8.21 -34.69
N THR A 162 21.88 8.83 -34.88
CA THR A 162 20.57 8.12 -34.93
C THR A 162 19.41 9.00 -35.44
N ARG A 163 19.62 10.30 -35.73
CA ARG A 163 18.55 11.18 -36.25
C ARG A 163 18.08 10.86 -37.68
N ASP A 164 18.85 10.11 -38.47
CA ASP A 164 18.47 9.75 -39.84
C ASP A 164 17.58 8.49 -39.95
N ALA A 165 17.39 7.73 -38.86
CA ALA A 165 16.60 6.49 -38.88
C ALA A 165 15.11 6.69 -38.55
N CYS A 166 14.71 7.88 -38.08
CA CYS A 166 13.34 8.23 -37.72
C CYS A 166 12.68 9.17 -38.75
N ALA A 167 13.09 9.07 -40.02
CA ALA A 167 12.36 9.64 -41.13
C ALA A 167 10.98 8.94 -41.22
N THR A 168 9.92 9.72 -41.03
CA THR A 168 8.48 9.40 -41.21
C THR A 168 8.17 8.00 -41.77
N ARG A 169 8.09 6.98 -40.91
CA ARG A 169 7.54 5.68 -41.28
C ARG A 169 6.07 5.87 -41.65
N SER A 170 5.68 5.40 -42.83
CA SER A 170 4.30 5.46 -43.28
C SER A 170 3.39 4.57 -42.41
N SER A 171 2.07 4.76 -42.47
CA SER A 171 1.11 3.85 -41.81
C SER A 171 1.26 2.41 -42.29
N GLU A 172 1.75 2.22 -43.52
CA GLU A 172 2.02 0.90 -44.10
C GLU A 172 3.27 0.26 -43.47
N ASP A 173 4.34 1.03 -43.27
CA ASP A 173 5.56 0.53 -42.62
C ASP A 173 5.29 0.11 -41.17
N ARG A 174 4.44 0.87 -40.46
CA ARG A 174 4.00 0.51 -39.10
C ARG A 174 3.14 -0.76 -39.09
N ALA A 175 2.20 -0.88 -40.02
CA ALA A 175 1.40 -2.10 -40.15
C ALA A 175 2.28 -3.32 -40.45
N GLN A 176 3.26 -3.18 -41.35
CA GLN A 176 4.21 -4.26 -41.63
C GLN A 176 5.05 -4.62 -40.40
N CYS A 177 5.57 -3.63 -39.67
CA CYS A 177 6.32 -3.84 -38.43
C CYS A 177 5.49 -4.61 -37.37
N LEU A 178 4.19 -4.29 -37.25
CA LEU A 178 3.30 -5.02 -36.34
C LEU A 178 3.03 -6.44 -36.82
N ILE A 179 2.85 -6.65 -38.13
CA ILE A 179 2.68 -7.99 -38.70
C ILE A 179 3.92 -8.85 -38.46
N ASP A 180 5.11 -8.28 -38.65
CA ASP A 180 6.38 -8.98 -38.46
C ASP A 180 6.61 -9.34 -36.99
N ALA A 181 6.16 -8.48 -36.05
CA ALA A 181 6.29 -8.70 -34.62
C ALA A 181 5.23 -9.68 -34.06
N PHE A 182 3.94 -9.41 -34.29
CA PHE A 182 2.83 -10.13 -33.66
C PHE A 182 2.31 -11.32 -34.47
N GLY A 183 2.61 -11.36 -35.77
CA GLY A 183 1.94 -12.26 -36.70
C GLY A 183 0.61 -11.68 -37.17
N ARG A 184 0.25 -11.95 -38.42
CA ARG A 184 -0.91 -11.33 -39.10
C ARG A 184 -2.23 -11.61 -38.39
N GLU A 185 -2.38 -12.79 -37.81
CA GLU A 185 -3.56 -13.25 -37.07
C GLU A 185 -3.74 -12.59 -35.69
N ASN A 186 -2.73 -11.86 -35.24
CA ASN A 186 -2.71 -11.13 -33.96
C ASN A 186 -2.63 -9.62 -34.15
N VAL A 187 -2.81 -9.12 -35.38
CA VAL A 187 -2.92 -7.69 -35.67
C VAL A 187 -4.31 -7.41 -36.24
N TYR A 188 -5.05 -6.54 -35.56
CA TYR A 188 -6.37 -6.09 -35.98
C TYR A 188 -6.32 -4.61 -36.30
N ILE A 189 -7.04 -4.20 -37.33
CA ILE A 189 -7.26 -2.78 -37.61
C ILE A 189 -8.48 -2.31 -36.80
N GLU A 190 -8.24 -1.42 -35.85
CA GLU A 190 -9.24 -0.87 -34.96
C GLU A 190 -9.95 0.33 -35.59
N ILE A 191 -11.27 0.26 -35.65
CA ILE A 191 -12.13 1.34 -36.13
C ILE A 191 -12.99 1.83 -34.95
N GLN A 192 -12.92 3.14 -34.69
CA GLN A 192 -13.75 3.83 -33.70
C GLN A 192 -14.61 4.90 -34.39
N ARG A 193 -15.81 5.17 -33.87
CA ARG A 193 -16.75 6.15 -34.43
C ARG A 193 -17.43 6.95 -33.32
N HIS A 194 -17.05 8.21 -33.21
CA HIS A 194 -17.53 9.17 -32.21
C HIS A 194 -18.23 10.37 -32.85
N PHE A 195 -18.61 10.26 -34.13
CA PHE A 195 -19.29 11.32 -34.89
C PHE A 195 -18.46 12.61 -35.00
N LEU A 196 -17.13 12.47 -35.07
CA LEU A 196 -16.22 13.60 -35.20
C LEU A 196 -15.98 13.97 -36.67
N ARG A 197 -15.87 15.27 -36.95
CA ARG A 197 -15.60 15.75 -38.31
C ARG A 197 -14.25 15.24 -38.81
N GLY A 198 -14.26 14.47 -39.89
CA GLY A 198 -13.06 13.94 -40.54
C GLY A 198 -12.67 12.53 -40.10
N GLU A 199 -13.32 11.98 -39.08
CA GLU A 199 -13.11 10.62 -38.58
C GLU A 199 -13.36 9.57 -39.66
N ASP A 200 -14.42 9.74 -40.46
CA ASP A 200 -14.74 8.85 -41.60
C ASP A 200 -13.62 8.78 -42.63
N ARG A 201 -12.86 9.87 -42.84
CA ARG A 201 -11.74 9.85 -43.78
C ARG A 201 -10.61 8.99 -43.25
N VAL A 202 -10.31 9.08 -41.95
CA VAL A 202 -9.28 8.26 -41.32
C VAL A 202 -9.70 6.79 -41.28
N ASN A 203 -10.96 6.53 -40.92
CA ASN A 203 -11.52 5.18 -40.92
C ASN A 203 -11.47 4.53 -42.31
N ARG A 204 -11.72 5.27 -43.39
CA ARG A 204 -11.54 4.74 -44.76
C ARG A 204 -10.09 4.34 -45.05
N VAL A 205 -9.12 5.17 -44.66
CA VAL A 205 -7.69 4.82 -44.83
C VAL A 205 -7.33 3.56 -44.04
N LEU A 206 -7.87 3.41 -42.82
CA LEU A 206 -7.68 2.20 -42.02
C LEU A 206 -8.32 0.96 -42.68
N VAL A 207 -9.52 1.09 -43.24
CA VAL A 207 -10.18 0.00 -43.99
C VAL A 207 -9.41 -0.38 -45.25
N ASP A 208 -8.89 0.59 -45.99
CA ASP A 208 -8.03 0.35 -47.17
C ASP A 208 -6.73 -0.36 -46.75
N LEU A 209 -6.15 0.05 -45.62
CA LEU A 209 -4.96 -0.58 -45.05
C LEU A 209 -5.23 -2.04 -44.63
N ALA A 210 -6.36 -2.29 -43.95
CA ALA A 210 -6.79 -3.63 -43.58
C ALA A 210 -6.93 -4.53 -44.82
N SER A 211 -7.52 -3.99 -45.89
CA SER A 211 -7.69 -4.69 -47.17
C SER A 211 -6.35 -5.00 -47.84
N LYS A 212 -5.42 -4.04 -47.85
CA LYS A 212 -4.07 -4.19 -48.44
C LYS A 212 -3.27 -5.30 -47.76
N PHE A 213 -3.24 -5.32 -46.43
CA PHE A 213 -2.46 -6.27 -45.64
C PHE A 213 -3.24 -7.54 -45.25
N ARG A 214 -4.51 -7.65 -45.66
CA ARG A 214 -5.44 -8.74 -45.31
C ARG A 214 -5.58 -8.93 -43.80
N LEU A 215 -5.70 -7.82 -43.08
CA LEU A 215 -5.94 -7.77 -41.65
C LEU A 215 -7.44 -7.71 -41.36
N ALA A 216 -7.85 -8.28 -40.22
CA ALA A 216 -9.23 -8.22 -39.79
C ALA A 216 -9.55 -6.82 -39.20
N LEU A 217 -10.75 -6.32 -39.49
CA LEU A 217 -11.28 -5.12 -38.85
C LEU A 217 -11.90 -5.47 -37.50
N ILE A 218 -11.79 -4.57 -36.54
CA ILE A 218 -12.44 -4.69 -35.23
C ILE A 218 -13.06 -3.36 -34.81
N ALA A 219 -14.30 -3.42 -34.34
CA ALA A 219 -15.01 -2.25 -33.84
C ALA A 219 -14.81 -2.13 -32.33
N THR A 220 -14.40 -0.95 -31.88
CA THR A 220 -14.29 -0.61 -30.46
C THR A 220 -14.85 0.79 -30.24
N ASN A 221 -15.08 1.18 -28.98
CA ASN A 221 -15.48 2.54 -28.65
C ASN A 221 -14.41 3.35 -27.90
N GLY A 222 -13.23 2.75 -27.62
CA GLY A 222 -12.13 3.43 -26.96
C GLY A 222 -12.58 4.13 -25.68
N VAL A 223 -13.23 3.35 -24.80
CA VAL A 223 -14.00 3.83 -23.66
C VAL A 223 -13.08 4.49 -22.64
N GLN A 224 -13.44 5.69 -22.19
CA GLN A 224 -12.67 6.45 -21.18
C GLN A 224 -13.48 6.71 -19.90
N TYR A 225 -14.77 6.38 -19.90
CA TYR A 225 -15.67 6.51 -18.76
C TYR A 225 -16.83 5.53 -18.89
N ALA A 226 -17.41 5.09 -17.77
CA ALA A 226 -18.48 4.10 -17.80
C ALA A 226 -19.79 4.64 -18.39
N LYS A 227 -20.18 5.88 -18.04
CA LYS A 227 -21.42 6.53 -18.47
C LYS A 227 -21.15 7.93 -19.04
N PRO A 228 -22.03 8.50 -19.88
CA PRO A 228 -21.80 9.78 -20.57
C PRO A 228 -21.42 10.97 -19.65
N TYR A 229 -21.93 11.00 -18.42
CA TYR A 229 -21.59 12.07 -17.46
C TYR A 229 -20.10 12.09 -17.07
N GLY A 230 -19.38 10.97 -17.23
CA GLY A 230 -17.94 10.88 -16.97
C GLY A 230 -17.10 11.77 -17.87
N ARG A 231 -17.65 12.26 -18.99
CA ARG A 231 -17.01 13.30 -19.83
C ARG A 231 -16.55 14.51 -19.03
N GLN A 232 -17.36 14.98 -18.07
CA GLN A 232 -17.04 16.18 -17.30
C GLN A 232 -15.77 16.00 -16.45
N VAL A 233 -15.59 14.80 -15.89
CA VAL A 233 -14.37 14.43 -15.15
C VAL A 233 -13.17 14.39 -16.09
N LEU A 234 -13.32 13.82 -17.28
CA LEU A 234 -12.27 13.78 -18.28
C LEU A 234 -11.84 15.18 -18.76
N ASP A 235 -12.78 16.10 -18.93
CA ASP A 235 -12.49 17.49 -19.28
C ASP A 235 -11.70 18.20 -18.17
N VAL A 236 -12.03 17.95 -16.89
CA VAL A 236 -11.24 18.42 -15.74
C VAL A 236 -9.84 17.82 -15.74
N PHE A 237 -9.72 16.51 -15.95
CA PHE A 237 -8.42 15.82 -16.00
C PHE A 237 -7.56 16.31 -17.17
N THR A 238 -8.18 16.62 -18.30
CA THR A 238 -7.50 17.27 -19.43
C THR A 238 -6.98 18.66 -19.04
N CYS A 239 -7.78 19.47 -18.35
CA CYS A 239 -7.32 20.77 -17.84
C CYS A 239 -6.12 20.62 -16.89
N ILE A 240 -6.16 19.64 -15.98
CA ILE A 240 -5.06 19.37 -15.05
C ILE A 240 -3.79 18.97 -15.81
N ARG A 241 -3.90 18.05 -16.78
CA ARG A 241 -2.79 17.52 -17.58
C ARG A 241 -2.15 18.61 -18.45
N GLU A 242 -2.96 19.43 -19.11
CA GLU A 242 -2.49 20.50 -20.00
C GLU A 242 -2.20 21.82 -19.26
N HIS A 243 -2.28 21.82 -17.93
CA HIS A 243 -2.07 22.99 -17.07
C HIS A 243 -2.91 24.21 -17.48
N THR A 244 -4.19 23.99 -17.78
CA THR A 244 -5.16 25.01 -18.20
C THR A 244 -6.45 24.93 -17.36
N HIS A 245 -7.48 25.67 -17.75
CA HIS A 245 -8.80 25.63 -17.14
C HIS A 245 -9.90 25.62 -18.20
N LEU A 246 -11.12 25.24 -17.80
CA LEU A 246 -12.22 24.96 -18.72
C LEU A 246 -12.58 26.14 -19.63
N ASP A 247 -12.46 27.38 -19.14
CA ASP A 247 -12.73 28.56 -19.97
C ASP A 247 -11.72 28.77 -21.12
N LEU A 248 -10.51 28.21 -21.03
CA LEU A 248 -9.43 28.38 -22.02
C LEU A 248 -9.06 27.09 -22.76
N ALA A 249 -9.47 25.92 -22.27
CA ALA A 249 -9.06 24.64 -22.82
C ALA A 249 -9.48 24.44 -24.29
N GLY A 250 -10.58 25.05 -24.73
CA GLY A 250 -10.98 25.08 -26.15
C GLY A 250 -11.02 23.69 -26.79
N LYS A 251 -10.22 23.48 -27.85
CA LYS A 251 -10.17 22.22 -28.62
C LYS A 251 -9.42 21.09 -27.92
N LEU A 252 -8.83 21.33 -26.75
CA LEU A 252 -8.21 20.28 -25.93
C LEU A 252 -9.28 19.36 -25.31
N LEU A 253 -10.48 19.90 -25.05
CA LEU A 253 -11.60 19.16 -24.46
C LEU A 253 -12.25 18.23 -25.49
N THR A 254 -12.88 17.18 -24.98
CA THR A 254 -13.67 16.27 -25.82
C THR A 254 -14.87 17.00 -26.43
N GLN A 255 -15.15 16.77 -27.73
CA GLN A 255 -16.24 17.47 -28.42
C GLN A 255 -17.63 16.98 -28.00
N ASN A 256 -17.74 15.72 -27.58
CA ASN A 256 -18.99 15.08 -27.17
C ASN A 256 -18.72 13.99 -26.11
N ALA A 257 -19.77 13.28 -25.68
CA ALA A 257 -19.72 12.26 -24.63
C ALA A 257 -19.70 10.82 -25.18
N GLU A 258 -19.18 10.62 -26.39
CA GLU A 258 -19.32 9.35 -27.13
C GLU A 258 -18.38 8.23 -26.69
N ARG A 259 -17.43 8.49 -25.77
CA ARG A 259 -16.46 7.51 -25.26
C ARG A 259 -16.92 6.80 -23.97
N HIS A 260 -18.23 6.61 -23.82
CA HIS A 260 -18.82 5.81 -22.74
C HIS A 260 -18.99 4.34 -23.17
N LEU A 261 -19.31 3.43 -22.24
CA LEU A 261 -19.61 2.06 -22.61
C LEU A 261 -20.96 1.99 -23.34
N LYS A 262 -20.97 1.49 -24.59
CA LYS A 262 -22.17 1.39 -25.44
C LYS A 262 -22.73 -0.03 -25.46
N SER A 263 -24.04 -0.14 -25.63
CA SER A 263 -24.73 -1.43 -25.79
C SER A 263 -24.45 -2.08 -27.15
N ASP A 264 -24.73 -3.38 -27.25
CA ASP A 264 -24.67 -4.12 -28.52
C ASP A 264 -25.54 -3.48 -29.61
N ALA A 265 -26.76 -3.06 -29.26
CA ALA A 265 -27.69 -2.45 -30.20
C ALA A 265 -27.14 -1.13 -30.78
N GLU A 266 -26.54 -0.29 -29.93
CA GLU A 266 -25.93 0.98 -30.34
C GLU A 266 -24.72 0.74 -31.24
N MET A 267 -23.82 -0.16 -30.86
CA MET A 267 -22.62 -0.45 -31.65
C MET A 267 -22.97 -1.06 -33.01
N ARG A 268 -23.96 -1.94 -33.10
CA ARG A 268 -24.47 -2.45 -34.39
C ARG A 268 -25.12 -1.37 -35.25
N ALA A 269 -25.80 -0.41 -34.64
CA ALA A 269 -26.37 0.72 -35.37
C ALA A 269 -25.26 1.60 -35.97
N ILE A 270 -24.20 1.87 -35.19
CA ILE A 270 -23.04 2.68 -35.60
C ILE A 270 -22.23 1.98 -36.69
N PHE A 271 -22.06 0.66 -36.62
CA PHE A 271 -21.25 -0.16 -37.55
C PHE A 271 -22.09 -0.97 -38.55
N ARG A 272 -23.28 -0.49 -38.91
CA ARG A 272 -24.21 -1.20 -39.81
C ARG A 272 -23.58 -1.57 -41.17
N ASP A 273 -22.68 -0.74 -41.67
CA ASP A 273 -21.91 -0.93 -42.90
C ASP A 273 -20.72 -1.89 -42.76
N LEU A 274 -20.28 -2.17 -41.53
CA LEU A 274 -19.14 -3.05 -41.21
C LEU A 274 -19.54 -4.10 -40.14
N PRO A 275 -20.53 -4.98 -40.41
CA PRO A 275 -21.00 -5.95 -39.42
C PRO A 275 -19.89 -6.92 -38.97
N ASP A 276 -18.97 -7.27 -39.85
CA ASP A 276 -17.83 -8.16 -39.52
C ASP A 276 -16.92 -7.57 -38.45
N ALA A 277 -16.78 -6.24 -38.35
CA ALA A 277 -15.96 -5.59 -37.33
C ALA A 277 -16.53 -5.83 -35.92
N ILE A 278 -17.86 -5.91 -35.79
CA ILE A 278 -18.56 -6.26 -34.55
C ILE A 278 -18.42 -7.76 -34.28
N THR A 279 -18.67 -8.63 -35.27
CA THR A 279 -18.53 -10.09 -35.08
C THR A 279 -17.10 -10.49 -34.70
N ASN A 280 -16.09 -9.75 -35.18
CA ASN A 280 -14.69 -10.00 -34.82
C ASN A 280 -14.36 -9.67 -33.35
N THR A 281 -15.13 -8.82 -32.66
CA THR A 281 -14.92 -8.59 -31.22
C THR A 281 -15.23 -9.84 -30.41
N GLU A 282 -16.33 -10.52 -30.72
CA GLU A 282 -16.72 -11.79 -30.11
C GLU A 282 -15.69 -12.88 -30.41
N ARG A 283 -15.32 -13.05 -31.69
CA ARG A 283 -14.31 -14.04 -32.10
C ARG A 283 -12.96 -13.83 -31.44
N LEU A 284 -12.52 -12.57 -31.31
CA LEU A 284 -11.25 -12.27 -30.65
C LEU A 284 -11.37 -12.51 -29.15
N ALA A 285 -12.45 -12.05 -28.51
CA ALA A 285 -12.69 -12.27 -27.10
C ALA A 285 -12.62 -13.76 -26.72
N ASP A 286 -13.18 -14.65 -27.56
CA ASP A 286 -13.13 -16.11 -27.37
C ASP A 286 -11.70 -16.69 -27.41
N ARG A 287 -10.75 -16.01 -28.06
CA ARG A 287 -9.34 -16.40 -28.07
C ARG A 287 -8.58 -15.91 -26.83
N LEU A 288 -9.05 -14.83 -26.20
CA LEU A 288 -8.39 -14.18 -25.06
C LEU A 288 -8.79 -14.87 -23.75
N GLN A 289 -8.08 -15.96 -23.41
CA GLN A 289 -8.43 -16.85 -22.29
C GLN A 289 -7.59 -16.63 -21.02
N PHE A 290 -6.66 -15.66 -21.04
CA PHE A 290 -5.84 -15.34 -19.87
C PHE A 290 -6.70 -14.81 -18.70
N SER A 291 -6.32 -15.19 -17.47
CA SER A 291 -6.97 -14.77 -16.22
C SER A 291 -5.93 -14.49 -15.14
N LEU A 292 -6.21 -13.50 -14.28
CA LEU A 292 -5.36 -13.13 -13.14
C LEU A 292 -5.54 -14.06 -11.92
N GLU A 293 -6.50 -15.00 -11.94
CA GLU A 293 -6.76 -15.87 -10.79
C GLU A 293 -5.58 -16.78 -10.42
N ASN A 294 -4.80 -17.20 -11.41
CA ASN A 294 -3.62 -18.01 -11.20
C ASN A 294 -2.50 -17.54 -12.14
N ILE A 295 -1.92 -16.39 -11.79
CA ILE A 295 -0.72 -15.89 -12.46
C ILE A 295 0.49 -16.82 -12.25
N GLY A 296 0.39 -17.76 -11.29
CA GLY A 296 1.40 -18.74 -10.90
C GLY A 296 2.68 -18.09 -10.38
N TYR A 297 2.47 -17.09 -9.52
CA TYR A 297 3.50 -16.52 -8.66
C TYR A 297 3.96 -17.58 -7.66
N GLU A 298 5.28 -17.66 -7.45
CA GLU A 298 5.89 -18.53 -6.45
C GLU A 298 6.87 -17.70 -5.60
N PHE A 299 6.79 -17.91 -4.29
CA PHE A 299 7.74 -17.30 -3.36
C PHE A 299 9.14 -17.91 -3.55
N PRO A 300 10.23 -17.15 -3.42
CA PRO A 300 11.58 -17.68 -3.67
C PRO A 300 11.92 -18.87 -2.76
N GLU A 301 12.60 -19.86 -3.33
CA GLU A 301 13.26 -20.90 -2.55
C GLU A 301 14.51 -20.35 -1.85
N TYR A 302 14.78 -20.83 -0.64
CA TYR A 302 15.97 -20.43 0.11
C TYR A 302 17.13 -21.41 -0.16
N PRO A 303 18.34 -20.93 -0.51
CA PRO A 303 19.49 -21.80 -0.71
C PRO A 303 19.91 -22.45 0.60
N VAL A 304 19.80 -23.78 0.67
CA VAL A 304 20.18 -24.57 1.85
C VAL A 304 21.47 -25.35 1.61
N PRO A 305 22.24 -25.68 2.67
CA PRO A 305 23.43 -26.51 2.54
C PRO A 305 23.14 -27.91 1.98
N ASP A 306 24.14 -28.53 1.36
CA ASP A 306 24.04 -29.88 0.80
C ASP A 306 23.52 -30.89 1.85
N GLY A 307 22.57 -31.74 1.43
CA GLY A 307 21.93 -32.73 2.30
C GLY A 307 20.79 -32.20 3.16
N HIS A 308 20.50 -30.90 3.12
CA HIS A 308 19.33 -30.31 3.79
C HIS A 308 18.19 -30.00 2.81
N THR A 309 16.97 -30.16 3.30
CA THR A 309 15.77 -29.47 2.79
C THR A 309 15.51 -28.19 3.58
N MET A 310 14.74 -27.23 3.03
CA MET A 310 14.31 -26.03 3.79
C MET A 310 13.68 -26.38 5.14
N ASN A 311 12.86 -27.43 5.20
CA ASN A 311 12.25 -27.92 6.44
C ASN A 311 13.31 -28.39 7.47
N SER A 312 14.26 -29.22 7.01
CA SER A 312 15.31 -29.74 7.89
C SER A 312 16.26 -28.64 8.38
N PHE A 313 16.60 -27.70 7.51
CA PHE A 313 17.50 -26.59 7.83
C PHE A 313 16.84 -25.63 8.80
N LEU A 314 15.58 -25.23 8.55
CA LEU A 314 14.79 -24.40 9.46
C LEU A 314 14.74 -25.02 10.87
N ARG A 315 14.47 -26.32 10.96
CA ARG A 315 14.47 -27.04 12.24
C ARG A 315 15.81 -26.94 12.97
N THR A 316 16.93 -27.15 12.27
CA THR A 316 18.28 -27.04 12.87
C THR A 316 18.53 -25.65 13.45
N ILE A 317 18.24 -24.60 12.69
CA ILE A 317 18.46 -23.21 13.13
C ILE A 317 17.53 -22.84 14.29
N VAL A 318 16.27 -23.28 14.27
CA VAL A 318 15.33 -23.06 15.37
C VAL A 318 15.81 -23.72 16.67
N LEU A 319 16.30 -24.97 16.59
CA LEU A 319 16.81 -25.67 17.77
C LEU A 319 18.06 -24.99 18.35
N PHE A 320 18.95 -24.51 17.48
CA PHE A 320 20.12 -23.72 17.89
C PHE A 320 19.70 -22.42 18.58
N GLY A 321 18.76 -21.68 17.98
CA GLY A 321 18.22 -20.46 18.57
C GLY A 321 17.50 -20.68 19.91
N ALA A 322 16.79 -21.80 20.05
CA ALA A 322 16.14 -22.18 21.30
C ALA A 322 17.15 -22.37 22.44
N GLN A 323 18.32 -22.96 22.16
CA GLN A 323 19.40 -23.13 23.14
C GLN A 323 20.02 -21.80 23.57
N GLN A 324 20.06 -20.80 22.69
CA GLN A 324 20.62 -19.49 23.00
C GLN A 324 19.66 -18.58 23.78
N ARG A 325 18.35 -18.68 23.51
CA ARG A 325 17.37 -17.69 23.99
C ARG A 325 16.52 -18.15 25.16
N TYR A 326 16.34 -19.45 25.36
CA TYR A 326 15.67 -19.99 26.54
C TYR A 326 16.70 -20.35 27.60
N GLU A 327 16.46 -19.93 28.85
CA GLU A 327 17.26 -20.38 30.00
C GLU A 327 17.26 -21.92 30.12
N SER A 328 16.11 -22.53 29.84
CA SER A 328 15.97 -23.99 29.69
C SER A 328 14.85 -24.35 28.73
N ILE A 329 15.07 -25.37 27.90
CA ILE A 329 14.04 -25.89 26.97
C ILE A 329 13.09 -26.80 27.76
N THR A 330 12.05 -26.22 28.32
CA THR A 330 11.01 -26.98 29.05
C THR A 330 10.18 -27.86 28.12
N LYS A 331 9.44 -28.84 28.68
CA LYS A 331 8.51 -29.67 27.91
C LYS A 331 7.47 -28.83 27.15
N LYS A 332 7.03 -27.71 27.72
CA LYS A 332 6.08 -26.79 27.10
C LYS A 332 6.68 -26.10 25.87
N VAL A 333 7.90 -25.57 25.99
CA VAL A 333 8.63 -24.94 24.87
C VAL A 333 8.88 -25.95 23.75
N LYS A 334 9.38 -27.15 24.10
CA LYS A 334 9.64 -28.20 23.11
C LYS A 334 8.36 -28.57 22.35
N ARG A 335 7.25 -28.79 23.05
CA ARG A 335 5.97 -29.14 22.41
C ARG A 335 5.51 -28.05 21.44
N GLN A 336 5.54 -26.79 21.88
CA GLN A 336 5.17 -25.65 21.04
C GLN A 336 6.02 -25.58 19.77
N LEU A 337 7.35 -25.69 19.87
CA LEU A 337 8.25 -25.64 18.71
C LEU A 337 7.97 -26.77 17.70
N GLU A 338 7.70 -27.99 18.18
CA GLU A 338 7.38 -29.12 17.30
C GLU A 338 6.04 -28.91 16.56
N GLU A 339 5.02 -28.43 17.26
CA GLU A 339 3.70 -28.12 16.69
C GLU A 339 3.79 -27.02 15.62
N GLU A 340 4.52 -25.93 15.92
CA GLU A 340 4.74 -24.82 14.99
C GLU A 340 5.53 -25.27 13.75
N LEU A 341 6.66 -25.97 13.94
CA LEU A 341 7.48 -26.47 12.83
C LEU A 341 6.72 -27.44 11.93
N ALA A 342 5.92 -28.34 12.52
CA ALA A 342 5.09 -29.27 11.75
C ALA A 342 4.02 -28.54 10.94
N LEU A 343 3.40 -27.49 11.48
CA LEU A 343 2.44 -26.67 10.74
C LEU A 343 3.12 -25.89 9.61
N ILE A 344 4.25 -25.23 9.88
CA ILE A 344 5.02 -24.47 8.87
C ILE A 344 5.43 -25.38 7.70
N ALA A 345 5.90 -26.60 7.99
CA ALA A 345 6.28 -27.56 6.97
C ALA A 345 5.08 -28.04 6.13
N ARG A 346 3.92 -28.30 6.77
CA ARG A 346 2.70 -28.72 6.07
C ARG A 346 2.14 -27.63 5.16
N LEU A 347 2.25 -26.37 5.56
CA LEU A 347 1.80 -25.22 4.77
C LEU A 347 2.83 -24.75 3.72
N GLY A 348 4.04 -25.33 3.70
CA GLY A 348 5.07 -24.98 2.73
C GLY A 348 5.77 -23.64 2.99
N PHE A 349 5.71 -23.11 4.22
CA PHE A 349 6.21 -21.77 4.54
C PHE A 349 7.67 -21.71 4.99
N SER A 350 8.40 -22.82 4.98
CA SER A 350 9.78 -22.86 5.48
C SER A 350 10.73 -21.88 4.77
N GLY A 351 10.60 -21.72 3.45
CA GLY A 351 11.39 -20.74 2.69
C GLY A 351 11.16 -19.30 3.14
N TYR A 352 9.90 -18.95 3.47
CA TYR A 352 9.54 -17.64 3.99
C TYR A 352 10.23 -17.33 5.33
N PHE A 353 10.19 -18.25 6.29
CA PHE A 353 10.87 -18.06 7.57
C PHE A 353 12.38 -17.96 7.43
N LEU A 354 12.98 -18.75 6.54
CA LEU A 354 14.43 -18.71 6.27
C LEU A 354 14.85 -17.39 5.63
N ILE A 355 14.07 -16.87 4.68
CA ILE A 355 14.32 -15.57 4.05
C ILE A 355 14.24 -14.43 5.06
N VAL A 356 13.20 -14.41 5.90
CA VAL A 356 13.07 -13.39 6.94
C VAL A 356 14.18 -13.52 7.99
N TRP A 357 14.55 -14.74 8.39
CA TRP A 357 15.69 -14.99 9.27
C TRP A 357 17.02 -14.48 8.68
N ASP A 358 17.24 -14.69 7.39
CA ASP A 358 18.43 -14.25 6.68
C ASP A 358 18.51 -12.71 6.56
N ILE A 359 17.38 -12.02 6.34
CA ILE A 359 17.31 -10.55 6.43
C ILE A 359 17.67 -10.07 7.84
N VAL A 360 17.14 -10.74 8.87
CA VAL A 360 17.45 -10.41 10.27
C VAL A 360 18.92 -10.66 10.59
N ASN A 361 19.53 -11.73 10.06
CA ASN A 361 20.97 -11.99 10.21
C ASN A 361 21.82 -10.94 9.53
N PHE A 362 21.48 -10.52 8.31
CA PHE A 362 22.16 -9.43 7.64
C PHE A 362 22.16 -8.16 8.50
N CYS A 363 21.03 -7.84 9.16
CA CYS A 363 20.96 -6.72 10.08
C CYS A 363 21.93 -6.89 11.25
N ARG A 364 21.99 -8.08 11.88
CA ARG A 364 22.91 -8.38 12.99
C ARG A 364 24.38 -8.27 12.58
N GLU A 365 24.76 -8.85 11.44
CA GLU A 365 26.12 -8.81 10.89
C GLU A 365 26.60 -7.39 10.61
N ASN A 366 25.67 -6.49 10.30
CA ASN A 366 25.93 -5.07 10.03
C ASN A 366 25.66 -4.16 11.23
N ASN A 367 25.51 -4.72 12.44
CA ASN A 367 25.23 -3.98 13.69
C ASN A 367 23.99 -3.06 13.57
N MET A 368 22.92 -3.53 12.92
CA MET A 368 21.65 -2.81 12.80
C MET A 368 20.57 -3.47 13.66
N MET A 369 19.89 -2.65 14.47
CA MET A 369 18.70 -3.08 15.19
C MET A 369 17.63 -3.56 14.20
N VAL A 370 16.96 -4.64 14.56
CA VAL A 370 15.82 -5.18 13.82
C VAL A 370 14.87 -5.84 14.80
N GLN A 371 13.57 -5.65 14.59
CA GLN A 371 12.55 -6.25 15.44
C GLN A 371 11.32 -6.64 14.63
N GLY A 372 10.94 -7.91 14.69
CA GLY A 372 9.66 -8.39 14.22
C GLY A 372 8.52 -7.93 15.12
N ARG A 373 7.38 -7.55 14.53
CA ARG A 373 6.17 -7.11 15.26
C ARG A 373 4.91 -7.83 14.79
N GLY A 374 3.77 -7.43 15.35
CA GLY A 374 2.46 -7.94 14.93
C GLY A 374 2.23 -9.38 15.39
N SER A 375 1.56 -10.17 14.55
CA SER A 375 1.21 -11.54 14.90
C SER A 375 2.43 -12.47 14.97
N ALA A 376 3.54 -12.13 14.30
CA ALA A 376 4.79 -12.90 14.36
C ALA A 376 5.29 -13.10 15.81
N ALA A 377 5.02 -12.16 16.72
CA ALA A 377 5.38 -12.27 18.14
C ALA A 377 4.65 -13.40 18.89
N ASN A 378 3.62 -14.03 18.28
CA ASN A 378 2.95 -15.20 18.84
C ASN A 378 3.67 -16.52 18.51
N SER A 379 4.74 -16.51 17.71
CA SER A 379 5.47 -17.73 17.29
C SER A 379 6.76 -17.96 18.07
N ALA A 380 6.88 -19.14 18.66
CA ALA A 380 8.11 -19.58 19.32
C ALA A 380 9.22 -19.82 18.31
N VAL A 381 8.88 -20.23 17.08
CA VAL A 381 9.83 -20.31 15.95
C VAL A 381 10.42 -18.93 15.63
N CYS A 382 9.58 -17.90 15.46
CA CYS A 382 10.04 -16.52 15.24
C CYS A 382 10.93 -16.00 16.38
N PHE A 383 10.59 -16.33 17.63
CA PHE A 383 11.42 -16.01 18.79
C PHE A 383 12.78 -16.72 18.71
N CYS A 384 12.83 -18.02 18.42
CA CYS A 384 14.09 -18.76 18.35
C CYS A 384 15.00 -18.28 17.21
N LEU A 385 14.43 -17.93 16.06
CA LEU A 385 15.17 -17.29 14.95
C LEU A 385 15.65 -15.86 15.29
N GLY A 386 15.15 -15.32 16.40
CA GLY A 386 15.37 -13.95 16.87
C GLY A 386 14.79 -12.89 15.93
N ILE A 387 13.78 -13.28 15.15
CA ILE A 387 12.94 -12.36 14.38
C ILE A 387 12.19 -11.48 15.37
N THR A 388 11.60 -12.07 16.42
CA THR A 388 10.85 -11.33 17.44
C THR A 388 11.58 -11.34 18.78
N PRO A 389 11.54 -10.24 19.56
CA PRO A 389 12.13 -10.20 20.88
C PRO A 389 11.23 -10.82 21.96
N VAL A 390 9.97 -11.11 21.65
CA VAL A 390 8.93 -11.55 22.59
C VAL A 390 8.88 -13.08 22.69
N ASP A 391 9.00 -13.62 23.91
CA ASP A 391 8.76 -15.04 24.17
C ASP A 391 7.25 -15.32 24.31
N PRO A 392 6.62 -16.02 23.36
CA PRO A 392 5.18 -16.28 23.41
C PRO A 392 4.79 -17.28 24.49
N VAL A 393 5.72 -18.17 24.91
CA VAL A 393 5.41 -19.25 25.85
C VAL A 393 5.25 -18.72 27.27
N SER A 394 6.10 -17.77 27.69
CA SER A 394 5.99 -17.08 28.99
C SER A 394 4.89 -16.03 29.01
N ASN A 395 4.58 -15.40 27.88
CA ASN A 395 3.50 -14.40 27.78
C ASN A 395 2.12 -15.02 27.48
N HIS A 396 2.02 -16.35 27.39
CA HIS A 396 0.78 -17.08 27.09
C HIS A 396 0.11 -16.60 25.79
N LEU A 397 0.90 -16.26 24.77
CA LEU A 397 0.38 -15.79 23.48
C LEU A 397 -0.22 -16.96 22.67
N VAL A 398 -1.06 -16.62 21.68
CA VAL A 398 -1.86 -17.60 20.91
C VAL A 398 -1.27 -17.75 19.52
N PHE A 399 -0.64 -18.90 19.23
CA PHE A 399 0.04 -19.14 17.95
C PHE A 399 -0.92 -19.16 16.75
N GLU A 400 -2.15 -19.65 16.95
CA GLU A 400 -3.19 -19.75 15.92
C GLU A 400 -3.57 -18.39 15.31
N ARG A 401 -3.27 -17.30 16.04
CA ARG A 401 -3.42 -15.92 15.56
C ARG A 401 -2.40 -15.57 14.47
N PHE A 402 -1.22 -16.19 14.51
CA PHE A 402 -0.19 -16.03 13.50
C PHE A 402 -0.43 -16.98 12.32
N LEU A 403 -0.60 -18.27 12.61
CA LEU A 403 -0.70 -19.30 11.60
C LEU A 403 -1.69 -20.40 12.02
N ASN A 404 -2.59 -20.78 11.12
CA ASN A 404 -3.54 -21.89 11.29
C ASN A 404 -3.84 -22.56 9.94
N GLU A 405 -4.44 -23.75 9.96
CA GLU A 405 -4.69 -24.56 8.76
C GLU A 405 -5.80 -23.99 7.85
N SER A 406 -6.77 -23.26 8.42
CA SER A 406 -7.87 -22.64 7.66
C SER A 406 -7.48 -21.32 6.98
N ARG A 407 -6.28 -20.80 7.27
CA ARG A 407 -5.73 -19.61 6.63
C ARG A 407 -5.23 -19.92 5.22
N LYS A 408 -5.98 -19.47 4.22
CA LYS A 408 -5.56 -19.52 2.81
C LYS A 408 -4.45 -18.51 2.46
N GLY A 409 -4.23 -17.49 3.28
CA GLY A 409 -3.26 -16.41 3.03
C GLY A 409 -1.94 -16.59 3.79
N TRP A 410 -0.88 -15.98 3.27
CA TRP A 410 0.46 -16.03 3.87
C TRP A 410 0.52 -15.33 5.24
N PRO A 411 1.41 -15.78 6.16
CA PRO A 411 1.66 -15.10 7.42
C PRO A 411 2.40 -13.77 7.21
N ASP A 412 1.94 -12.71 7.87
CA ASP A 412 2.56 -11.38 7.77
C ASP A 412 3.66 -11.25 8.84
N ILE A 413 4.91 -11.06 8.42
CA ILE A 413 6.04 -10.79 9.32
C ILE A 413 6.59 -9.40 9.00
N ASP A 414 6.17 -8.43 9.79
CA ASP A 414 6.64 -7.05 9.70
C ASP A 414 7.97 -6.89 10.45
N LEU A 415 8.99 -6.37 9.78
CA LEU A 415 10.28 -6.03 10.38
C LEU A 415 10.41 -4.51 10.57
N ASP A 416 10.56 -4.09 11.81
CA ASP A 416 10.93 -2.73 12.18
C ASP A 416 12.46 -2.58 12.13
N LEU A 417 12.91 -1.49 11.50
CA LEU A 417 14.30 -1.12 11.28
C LEU A 417 14.52 0.36 11.66
N PRO A 418 15.74 0.77 12.05
CA PRO A 418 16.12 2.18 12.12
C PRO A 418 15.80 2.90 10.81
N SER A 419 15.06 3.99 10.88
CA SER A 419 14.76 4.85 9.72
C SER A 419 16.02 5.44 9.08
N GLY A 420 15.90 5.93 7.84
CA GLY A 420 17.02 6.53 7.09
C GLY A 420 17.89 5.49 6.40
N ASP A 421 19.20 5.75 6.34
CA ASP A 421 20.16 4.99 5.53
C ASP A 421 20.30 3.53 5.95
N ARG A 422 20.14 3.21 7.24
CA ARG A 422 20.21 1.82 7.73
C ARG A 422 19.09 0.96 7.14
N ARG A 423 17.85 1.47 7.13
CA ARG A 423 16.74 0.82 6.44
C ARG A 423 16.99 0.71 4.94
N GLU A 424 17.52 1.76 4.31
CA GLU A 424 17.83 1.73 2.87
C GLU A 424 18.81 0.60 2.54
N ARG A 425 19.85 0.41 3.35
CA ARG A 425 20.81 -0.68 3.16
C ARG A 425 20.16 -2.06 3.17
N VAL A 426 19.17 -2.30 4.03
CA VAL A 426 18.44 -3.57 4.07
C VAL A 426 17.58 -3.77 2.82
N ILE A 427 16.89 -2.71 2.37
CA ILE A 427 16.10 -2.73 1.12
C ILE A 427 17.00 -3.04 -0.08
N GLN A 428 18.15 -2.37 -0.16
CA GLN A 428 19.13 -2.59 -1.23
C GLN A 428 19.73 -4.00 -1.20
N GLU A 429 19.91 -4.58 -0.01
CA GLU A 429 20.33 -5.97 0.11
C GLU A 429 19.28 -6.95 -0.43
N VAL A 430 17.99 -6.69 -0.19
CA VAL A 430 16.90 -7.48 -0.79
C VAL A 430 16.95 -7.38 -2.32
N TYR A 431 17.09 -6.17 -2.88
CA TYR A 431 17.26 -6.00 -4.34
C TYR A 431 18.48 -6.76 -4.88
N ARG A 432 19.61 -6.71 -4.16
CA ARG A 432 20.84 -7.42 -4.55
C ARG A 432 20.64 -8.93 -4.57
N ARG A 433 19.98 -9.50 -3.56
CA ARG A 433 19.77 -10.95 -3.41
C ARG A 433 18.83 -11.54 -4.45
N TYR A 434 17.70 -10.88 -4.70
CA TYR A 434 16.64 -11.40 -5.57
C TYR A 434 16.70 -10.87 -7.00
N GLY A 435 17.67 -9.99 -7.28
CA GLY A 435 17.94 -9.44 -8.59
C GLY A 435 17.12 -8.18 -8.90
N LYS A 436 17.59 -7.43 -9.90
CA LYS A 436 17.00 -6.15 -10.35
C LYS A 436 15.52 -6.23 -10.69
N HIS A 437 15.07 -7.40 -11.16
CA HIS A 437 13.68 -7.67 -11.56
C HIS A 437 12.97 -8.69 -10.67
N GLY A 438 13.55 -9.03 -9.51
CA GLY A 438 12.98 -10.02 -8.59
C GLY A 438 12.50 -9.46 -7.26
N ALA A 439 12.63 -8.15 -7.03
CA ALA A 439 12.03 -7.49 -5.88
C ALA A 439 11.51 -6.11 -6.26
N ALA A 440 10.49 -5.64 -5.55
CA ALA A 440 9.97 -4.27 -5.69
C ALA A 440 9.24 -3.82 -4.44
N MET A 441 9.17 -2.51 -4.22
CA MET A 441 8.22 -1.93 -3.27
C MET A 441 6.80 -2.10 -3.82
N THR A 442 5.80 -2.35 -2.96
CA THR A 442 4.40 -2.25 -3.38
C THR A 442 4.02 -0.78 -3.65
N ALA A 443 3.07 -0.58 -4.54
CA ALA A 443 2.52 0.75 -4.76
C ALA A 443 1.69 1.22 -3.57
N ASN A 444 1.55 2.54 -3.48
CA ASN A 444 0.48 3.18 -2.75
C ASN A 444 -0.30 4.07 -3.71
N VAL A 445 -1.54 3.72 -4.02
CA VAL A 445 -2.37 4.49 -4.95
C VAL A 445 -2.86 5.75 -4.26
N ILE A 446 -2.27 6.89 -4.58
CA ILE A 446 -2.70 8.17 -4.02
C ILE A 446 -3.97 8.61 -4.73
N THR A 447 -5.04 8.80 -3.97
CA THR A 447 -6.36 9.16 -4.51
C THR A 447 -6.71 10.63 -4.25
N TYR A 448 -7.67 11.15 -5.01
CA TYR A 448 -8.24 12.47 -4.76
C TYR A 448 -9.08 12.45 -3.46
N ARG A 449 -8.53 13.06 -2.40
CA ARG A 449 -9.16 13.29 -1.09
C ARG A 449 -9.68 14.73 -0.98
N GLY A 450 -10.45 15.06 0.05
CA GLY A 450 -11.25 16.30 0.11
C GLY A 450 -10.46 17.56 -0.26
N ARG A 451 -9.33 17.80 0.42
CA ARG A 451 -8.43 18.92 0.10
C ARG A 451 -7.91 18.91 -1.34
N SER A 452 -7.42 17.78 -1.80
CA SER A 452 -6.79 17.66 -3.12
C SER A 452 -7.80 17.73 -4.26
N ALA A 453 -8.96 17.10 -4.11
CA ALA A 453 -10.05 17.11 -5.08
C ALA A 453 -10.58 18.55 -5.24
N ALA A 454 -10.93 19.20 -4.13
CA ALA A 454 -11.44 20.57 -4.13
C ALA A 454 -10.47 21.56 -4.80
N ARG A 455 -9.17 21.43 -4.53
CA ARG A 455 -8.15 22.32 -5.11
C ARG A 455 -7.99 22.11 -6.62
N GLU A 456 -7.91 20.88 -7.11
CA GLU A 456 -7.75 20.63 -8.56
C GLU A 456 -9.02 20.95 -9.35
N ILE A 457 -10.20 20.61 -8.81
CA ILE A 457 -11.49 21.01 -9.40
C ILE A 457 -11.62 22.53 -9.45
N GLY A 458 -11.28 23.22 -8.35
CA GLY A 458 -11.35 24.67 -8.29
C GLY A 458 -10.42 25.36 -9.29
N LYS A 459 -9.22 24.82 -9.53
CA LYS A 459 -8.33 25.31 -10.60
C LYS A 459 -8.93 25.10 -11.99
N ALA A 460 -9.44 23.89 -12.28
CA ALA A 460 -10.05 23.59 -13.58
C ALA A 460 -11.30 24.43 -13.84
N LEU A 461 -12.08 24.73 -12.80
CA LEU A 461 -13.21 25.66 -12.81
C LEU A 461 -12.78 27.13 -12.72
N ASN A 462 -11.49 27.46 -12.84
CA ASN A 462 -10.96 28.83 -12.84
C ASN A 462 -11.48 29.68 -11.66
N LEU A 463 -11.44 29.13 -10.45
CA LEU A 463 -11.75 29.86 -9.21
C LEU A 463 -10.52 30.66 -8.74
N SER A 464 -10.74 31.75 -8.00
CA SER A 464 -9.66 32.61 -7.53
C SER A 464 -8.70 31.86 -6.57
N PRO A 465 -7.39 32.17 -6.58
CA PRO A 465 -6.43 31.58 -5.64
C PRO A 465 -6.83 31.72 -4.17
N SER A 466 -7.43 32.87 -3.80
CA SER A 466 -7.95 33.11 -2.45
C SER A 466 -9.04 32.13 -2.04
N THR A 467 -9.88 31.68 -2.97
CA THR A 467 -10.90 30.65 -2.71
C THR A 467 -10.26 29.27 -2.55
N LEU A 468 -9.26 28.95 -3.38
CA LEU A 468 -8.52 27.68 -3.30
C LEU A 468 -7.77 27.50 -1.98
N ASP A 469 -7.22 28.58 -1.42
CA ASP A 469 -6.54 28.53 -0.14
C ASP A 469 -7.52 28.33 1.02
N ARG A 470 -8.72 28.91 0.95
CA ARG A 470 -9.80 28.66 1.93
C ARG A 470 -10.29 27.21 1.90
N PHE A 471 -10.37 26.56 0.73
CA PHE A 471 -10.65 25.12 0.66
C PHE A 471 -9.62 24.28 1.42
N SER A 472 -8.35 24.71 1.49
CA SER A 472 -7.32 24.00 2.23
C SER A 472 -7.55 24.02 3.75
N HIS A 473 -8.25 25.03 4.27
CA HIS A 473 -8.57 25.16 5.69
C HIS A 473 -9.78 24.33 6.12
N LEU A 474 -10.76 24.11 5.22
CA LEU A 474 -11.94 23.27 5.52
C LEU A 474 -11.55 21.84 5.95
N PHE A 475 -10.51 21.29 5.31
CA PHE A 475 -10.05 19.92 5.53
C PHE A 475 -8.81 19.85 6.44
N ALA A 476 -8.55 20.88 7.26
CA ALA A 476 -7.34 20.94 8.09
C ALA A 476 -7.22 19.77 9.09
N ASN A 477 -8.34 19.16 9.48
CA ASN A 477 -8.41 18.02 10.40
C ASN A 477 -8.64 16.67 9.69
N GLY A 478 -8.57 16.61 8.35
CA GLY A 478 -8.82 15.39 7.56
C GLY A 478 -10.28 15.19 7.12
N ASP A 479 -10.50 14.19 6.26
CA ASP A 479 -11.80 13.81 5.71
C ASP A 479 -12.59 13.00 6.77
N PHE A 480 -13.15 13.66 7.79
CA PHE A 480 -14.08 13.01 8.73
C PHE A 480 -15.51 13.06 8.16
N PRO A 481 -16.41 12.12 8.52
CA PRO A 481 -17.83 12.29 8.25
C PRO A 481 -18.31 13.54 8.98
N HIS A 482 -18.54 14.61 8.23
CA HIS A 482 -18.92 15.89 8.80
C HIS A 482 -20.43 15.95 9.00
N THR A 483 -20.84 16.58 10.08
CA THR A 483 -22.24 16.87 10.43
C THR A 483 -22.94 17.84 9.46
N LEU A 484 -22.24 18.32 8.42
CA LEU A 484 -22.70 19.32 7.46
C LEU A 484 -22.61 18.79 6.02
N GLU A 485 -23.63 19.09 5.23
CA GLU A 485 -23.66 18.87 3.78
C GLU A 485 -22.52 19.59 3.06
N LEU A 486 -21.97 18.99 2.00
CA LEU A 486 -20.80 19.49 1.26
C LEU A 486 -20.98 20.94 0.78
N GLU A 487 -22.17 21.29 0.30
CA GLU A 487 -22.49 22.65 -0.15
C GLU A 487 -22.33 23.71 0.96
N ALA A 488 -22.75 23.38 2.18
CA ALA A 488 -22.62 24.27 3.33
C ALA A 488 -21.15 24.48 3.72
N GLN A 489 -20.31 23.46 3.54
CA GLN A 489 -18.87 23.57 3.78
C GLN A 489 -18.20 24.47 2.73
N ILE A 490 -18.54 24.28 1.46
CA ILE A 490 -18.00 25.08 0.35
C ILE A 490 -18.43 26.55 0.50
N GLU A 491 -19.67 26.80 0.96
CA GLU A 491 -20.18 28.13 1.30
C GLU A 491 -19.32 28.80 2.38
N GLN A 492 -18.92 28.07 3.43
CA GLN A 492 -18.01 28.57 4.46
C GLN A 492 -16.61 28.91 3.92
N ALA A 493 -16.14 28.22 2.89
CA ALA A 493 -14.91 28.58 2.18
C ALA A 493 -15.07 29.78 1.22
N GLY A 494 -16.24 30.43 1.22
CA GLY A 494 -16.47 31.70 0.55
C GLY A 494 -16.85 31.58 -0.92
N LEU A 495 -17.32 30.42 -1.37
CA LEU A 495 -18.01 30.27 -2.66
C LEU A 495 -19.53 30.27 -2.39
N PRO A 496 -20.28 31.34 -2.72
CA PRO A 496 -21.70 31.41 -2.43
C PRO A 496 -22.49 30.29 -3.10
N LYS A 497 -23.56 29.79 -2.47
CA LYS A 497 -24.47 28.80 -3.08
C LYS A 497 -25.03 29.26 -4.43
N ALA A 498 -25.25 30.55 -4.58
CA ALA A 498 -25.73 31.16 -5.82
C ALA A 498 -24.65 31.25 -6.93
N HIS A 499 -23.40 30.85 -6.67
CA HIS A 499 -22.33 30.92 -7.66
C HIS A 499 -22.62 29.96 -8.84
N PRO A 500 -22.50 30.39 -10.10
CA PRO A 500 -22.90 29.58 -11.27
C PRO A 500 -22.10 28.28 -11.42
N ARG A 501 -20.86 28.24 -10.91
CA ARG A 501 -20.02 27.03 -10.92
C ARG A 501 -20.24 26.09 -9.73
N MET A 502 -21.10 26.44 -8.77
CA MET A 502 -21.34 25.62 -7.57
C MET A 502 -21.88 24.23 -7.90
N PRO A 503 -22.94 24.07 -8.73
CA PRO A 503 -23.49 22.74 -9.02
C PRO A 503 -22.46 21.84 -9.73
N ALA A 504 -21.69 22.41 -10.66
CA ALA A 504 -20.62 21.69 -11.34
C ALA A 504 -19.52 21.25 -10.36
N PHE A 505 -19.13 22.12 -9.42
CA PHE A 505 -18.13 21.78 -8.40
C PHE A 505 -18.59 20.59 -7.55
N VAL A 506 -19.83 20.60 -7.06
CA VAL A 506 -20.37 19.53 -6.20
C VAL A 506 -20.44 18.21 -6.96
N GLY A 507 -20.99 18.21 -8.18
CA GLY A 507 -21.07 17.01 -9.02
C GLY A 507 -19.69 16.43 -9.34
N LEU A 508 -18.73 17.30 -9.73
CA LEU A 508 -17.35 16.90 -10.00
C LEU A 508 -16.64 16.38 -8.74
N TYR A 509 -16.90 16.96 -7.57
CA TYR A 509 -16.31 16.52 -6.31
C TYR A 509 -16.72 15.08 -6.00
N HIS A 510 -18.01 14.76 -6.08
CA HIS A 510 -18.48 13.39 -5.85
C HIS A 510 -17.96 12.41 -6.90
N ALA A 511 -17.83 12.83 -8.16
CA ALA A 511 -17.33 11.97 -9.24
C ALA A 511 -15.81 11.73 -9.17
N ILE A 512 -15.03 12.71 -8.69
CA ILE A 512 -13.56 12.64 -8.62
C ILE A 512 -13.08 12.06 -7.28
N TYR A 513 -13.85 12.22 -6.20
CA TYR A 513 -13.46 11.77 -4.87
C TYR A 513 -13.14 10.27 -4.87
N GLY A 514 -11.95 9.93 -4.38
CA GLY A 514 -11.43 8.58 -4.35
C GLY A 514 -10.79 8.09 -5.65
N LEU A 515 -10.95 8.78 -6.79
CA LEU A 515 -10.28 8.36 -8.04
C LEU A 515 -8.75 8.38 -7.86
N PRO A 516 -8.02 7.44 -8.50
CA PRO A 516 -6.56 7.42 -8.47
C PRO A 516 -5.97 8.67 -9.13
N ARG A 517 -4.96 9.25 -8.49
CA ARG A 517 -4.28 10.47 -8.93
C ARG A 517 -2.89 10.20 -9.47
N HIS A 518 -2.10 9.40 -8.74
CA HIS A 518 -0.76 8.96 -9.15
C HIS A 518 -0.28 7.81 -8.26
N LEU A 519 0.76 7.11 -8.72
CA LEU A 519 1.41 6.04 -7.97
C LEU A 519 2.42 6.60 -6.96
N GLY A 520 2.21 6.32 -5.69
CA GLY A 520 3.18 6.48 -4.61
C GLY A 520 3.94 5.17 -4.35
N GLN A 521 4.99 5.25 -3.53
CA GLN A 521 5.66 4.06 -2.99
C GLN A 521 5.09 3.75 -1.61
N HIS A 522 4.85 2.47 -1.32
CA HIS A 522 4.49 2.06 0.03
C HIS A 522 5.67 2.25 1.00
N SER A 523 5.36 2.54 2.27
CA SER A 523 6.37 2.90 3.26
C SER A 523 7.19 1.71 3.77
N GLY A 524 6.80 0.47 3.49
CA GLY A 524 7.44 -0.74 4.03
C GLY A 524 7.39 -1.98 3.14
N GLY A 525 6.18 -2.38 2.73
CA GLY A 525 5.93 -3.57 1.92
C GLY A 525 6.77 -3.70 0.66
N MET A 526 7.52 -4.80 0.62
CA MET A 526 8.23 -5.30 -0.53
C MET A 526 7.65 -6.64 -0.95
N ILE A 527 7.59 -6.88 -2.26
CA ILE A 527 7.24 -8.18 -2.85
C ILE A 527 8.48 -8.77 -3.50
N ILE A 528 8.61 -10.09 -3.44
CA ILE A 528 9.85 -10.78 -3.81
C ILE A 528 9.51 -12.04 -4.61
N CYS A 529 10.15 -12.21 -5.77
CA CYS A 529 10.07 -13.41 -6.59
C CYS A 529 11.41 -13.63 -7.29
N GLN A 530 11.96 -14.84 -7.27
CA GLN A 530 13.32 -15.12 -7.75
C GLN A 530 13.50 -14.73 -9.23
N ASN A 531 14.16 -13.59 -9.50
CA ASN A 531 14.47 -13.04 -10.83
C ASN A 531 13.29 -12.90 -11.82
N LYS A 532 12.04 -12.93 -11.35
CA LYS A 532 10.86 -13.05 -12.24
C LYS A 532 9.71 -12.13 -11.87
N LEU A 533 9.87 -11.22 -10.92
CA LEU A 533 8.76 -10.35 -10.51
C LEU A 533 8.21 -9.51 -11.67
N SER A 534 9.08 -9.03 -12.56
CA SER A 534 8.70 -8.29 -13.78
C SER A 534 7.85 -9.09 -14.78
N SER A 535 7.72 -10.42 -14.61
CA SER A 535 6.84 -11.26 -15.43
C SER A 535 5.42 -11.39 -14.84
N PHE A 536 5.19 -10.93 -13.61
CA PHE A 536 3.90 -10.95 -12.95
C PHE A 536 3.28 -9.55 -12.83
N VAL A 537 4.12 -8.53 -12.66
CA VAL A 537 3.68 -7.14 -12.53
C VAL A 537 4.75 -6.22 -13.13
N PRO A 538 4.36 -5.19 -13.90
CA PRO A 538 5.33 -4.20 -14.38
C PRO A 538 5.98 -3.46 -13.21
N LEU A 539 7.28 -3.17 -13.35
CA LEU A 539 8.06 -2.43 -12.37
C LEU A 539 8.44 -1.05 -12.90
N GLU A 540 8.32 -0.02 -12.05
CA GLU A 540 8.63 1.36 -12.39
C GLU A 540 9.71 1.94 -11.47
N ASN A 541 10.45 2.94 -11.97
CA ASN A 541 11.38 3.70 -11.13
C ASN A 541 10.61 4.43 -10.02
N ALA A 542 11.00 4.20 -8.77
CA ALA A 542 10.46 4.94 -7.64
C ALA A 542 11.06 6.36 -7.58
N SER A 543 10.46 7.23 -6.76
CA SER A 543 11.00 8.59 -6.55
C SER A 543 12.35 8.60 -5.84
N MET A 544 12.68 7.55 -5.11
CA MET A 544 13.99 7.39 -4.46
C MET A 544 14.94 6.65 -5.42
N PRO A 545 16.17 7.15 -5.63
CA PRO A 545 17.16 6.50 -6.49
C PRO A 545 17.41 5.04 -6.08
N GLY A 546 17.56 4.16 -7.06
CA GLY A 546 17.87 2.75 -6.82
C GLY A 546 16.70 1.92 -6.27
N ARG A 547 15.47 2.45 -6.28
CA ARG A 547 14.27 1.69 -5.91
C ARG A 547 13.33 1.52 -7.10
N VAL A 548 12.62 0.41 -7.10
CA VAL A 548 11.54 0.13 -8.04
C VAL A 548 10.24 -0.12 -7.30
N VAL A 549 9.12 0.25 -7.93
CA VAL A 549 7.77 0.06 -7.40
C VAL A 549 6.96 -0.81 -8.36
N ALA A 550 6.27 -1.81 -7.82
CA ALA A 550 5.28 -2.58 -8.57
C ALA A 550 4.00 -1.77 -8.72
N GLN A 551 3.28 -1.96 -9.83
CA GLN A 551 2.07 -1.18 -10.14
C GLN A 551 0.87 -1.48 -9.25
N TRP A 552 0.88 -2.59 -8.51
CA TRP A 552 -0.18 -3.01 -7.61
C TRP A 552 0.08 -2.58 -6.18
N ASP A 553 -1.00 -2.23 -5.49
CA ASP A 553 -0.93 -1.91 -4.07
C ASP A 553 -0.94 -3.16 -3.19
N LYS A 554 -0.97 -2.96 -1.88
CA LYS A 554 -0.93 -4.03 -0.89
C LYS A 554 -2.16 -4.95 -0.99
N ASP A 555 -3.34 -4.39 -1.22
CA ASP A 555 -4.59 -5.15 -1.23
C ASP A 555 -4.67 -5.98 -2.52
N ASP A 556 -4.29 -5.38 -3.66
CA ASP A 556 -4.15 -6.07 -4.95
C ASP A 556 -3.18 -7.27 -4.86
N CYS A 557 -2.01 -7.07 -4.24
CA CYS A 557 -1.02 -8.14 -4.05
C CYS A 557 -1.54 -9.28 -3.16
N GLU A 558 -2.25 -8.94 -2.08
CA GLU A 558 -2.82 -9.93 -1.15
C GLU A 558 -3.90 -10.78 -1.84
N ASP A 559 -4.77 -10.15 -2.63
CA ASP A 559 -5.81 -10.85 -3.41
C ASP A 559 -5.24 -11.79 -4.48
N LEU A 560 -4.06 -11.47 -5.01
CA LEU A 560 -3.31 -12.29 -5.96
C LEU A 560 -2.46 -13.38 -5.30
N GLY A 561 -2.43 -13.44 -3.96
CA GLY A 561 -1.60 -14.39 -3.22
C GLY A 561 -0.11 -14.08 -3.25
N ILE A 562 0.27 -12.85 -3.62
CA ILE A 562 1.65 -12.38 -3.63
C ILE A 562 2.09 -12.09 -2.20
N VAL A 563 3.20 -12.68 -1.79
CA VAL A 563 3.76 -12.50 -0.44
C VAL A 563 4.48 -11.17 -0.35
N LYS A 564 4.18 -10.43 0.71
CA LYS A 564 4.86 -9.21 1.08
C LYS A 564 5.76 -9.43 2.30
N VAL A 565 6.87 -8.70 2.34
CA VAL A 565 7.73 -8.54 3.51
C VAL A 565 7.79 -7.06 3.82
N ASP A 566 7.27 -6.65 4.97
CA ASP A 566 7.23 -5.25 5.37
C ASP A 566 8.54 -4.86 6.06
N LEU A 567 9.35 -4.02 5.38
CA LEU A 567 10.57 -3.44 5.96
C LEU A 567 10.31 -1.99 6.37
N LEU A 568 9.96 -1.76 7.64
CA LEU A 568 9.44 -0.48 8.10
C LEU A 568 10.48 0.33 8.89
N GLY A 569 10.53 1.63 8.61
CA GLY A 569 11.44 2.55 9.28
C GLY A 569 10.80 3.15 10.52
N LEU A 570 11.42 2.94 11.68
CA LEU A 570 10.98 3.49 12.95
C LEU A 570 12.02 4.47 13.51
N GLY A 571 11.64 5.74 13.64
CA GLY A 571 12.55 6.80 14.09
C GLY A 571 13.16 6.55 15.47
N MET A 572 12.38 6.00 16.42
CA MET A 572 12.93 5.65 17.74
C MET A 572 14.01 4.58 17.66
N MET A 573 13.91 3.62 16.73
CA MET A 573 14.98 2.62 16.59
C MET A 573 16.28 3.26 16.11
N SER A 574 16.22 4.33 15.31
CA SER A 574 17.40 5.12 14.96
C SER A 574 18.00 5.83 16.17
N VAL A 575 17.16 6.47 16.99
CA VAL A 575 17.60 7.11 18.24
C VAL A 575 18.26 6.11 19.18
N MET A 576 17.65 4.94 19.36
CA MET A 576 18.18 3.89 20.23
C MET A 576 19.48 3.30 19.68
N GLN A 577 19.54 3.03 18.37
CA GLN A 577 20.75 2.56 17.70
C GLN A 577 21.92 3.53 17.92
N ASP A 578 21.72 4.81 17.63
CA ASP A 578 22.74 5.84 17.82
C ASP A 578 23.14 5.97 19.30
N ALA A 579 22.16 5.91 20.21
CA ALA A 579 22.44 5.98 21.65
C ALA A 579 23.25 4.78 22.15
N PHE A 580 22.99 3.56 21.64
CA PHE A 580 23.74 2.36 21.98
C PHE A 580 25.15 2.39 21.38
N GLU A 581 25.32 2.90 20.16
CA GLU A 581 26.63 3.12 19.53
C GLU A 581 27.47 4.12 20.35
N LEU A 582 26.90 5.28 20.72
CA LEU A 582 27.56 6.25 21.60
C LEU A 582 27.90 5.65 22.97
N CYS A 583 27.00 4.85 23.56
CA CYS A 583 27.30 4.15 24.81
C CYS A 583 28.49 3.18 24.66
N ARG A 584 28.59 2.47 23.54
CA ARG A 584 29.69 1.54 23.25
C ARG A 584 31.02 2.29 23.07
N GLU A 585 31.04 3.36 22.27
CA GLU A 585 32.22 4.21 22.05
C GLU A 585 32.76 4.81 23.35
N ARG A 586 31.87 5.12 24.29
CA ARG A 586 32.22 5.67 25.60
C ARG A 586 32.52 4.60 26.67
N GLY A 587 32.69 3.34 26.27
CA GLY A 587 33.09 2.25 27.16
C GLY A 587 32.00 1.77 28.13
N ARG A 588 30.73 2.10 27.84
CA ARG A 588 29.56 1.74 28.66
C ARG A 588 28.49 1.01 27.85
N PRO A 589 28.83 -0.11 27.19
CA PRO A 589 27.94 -0.77 26.23
C PRO A 589 26.61 -1.13 26.88
N LEU A 590 25.55 -0.92 26.11
CA LEU A 590 24.19 -1.25 26.47
C LEU A 590 23.50 -1.78 25.21
N ASP A 591 22.66 -2.78 25.38
CA ASP A 591 21.77 -3.24 24.32
C ASP A 591 20.36 -3.46 24.89
N LEU A 592 19.38 -3.53 23.99
CA LEU A 592 17.97 -3.62 24.35
C LEU A 592 17.60 -4.95 25.03
N ALA A 593 18.29 -6.05 24.72
CA ALA A 593 17.99 -7.36 25.27
C ALA A 593 18.41 -7.50 26.74
N HIS A 594 19.45 -6.76 27.14
CA HIS A 594 20.02 -6.80 28.49
C HIS A 594 19.57 -5.64 29.39
N ILE A 595 18.63 -4.78 28.95
CA ILE A 595 18.04 -3.77 29.83
C ILE A 595 17.26 -4.46 30.96
N PRO A 596 17.52 -4.14 32.25
CA PRO A 596 16.77 -4.72 33.37
C PRO A 596 15.29 -4.36 33.28
N LYS A 597 14.38 -5.34 33.29
CA LYS A 597 12.92 -5.12 33.15
C LYS A 597 12.24 -4.51 34.39
N GLY A 598 12.97 -4.42 35.50
CA GLY A 598 12.46 -4.05 36.83
C GLY A 598 13.04 -2.76 37.39
N ASP A 599 13.63 -1.90 36.56
CA ASP A 599 14.33 -0.70 37.03
C ASP A 599 13.39 0.36 37.63
N ALA A 600 13.59 0.66 38.91
CA ALA A 600 12.73 1.57 39.67
C ALA A 600 12.74 3.01 39.11
N LYS A 601 13.92 3.54 38.76
CA LYS A 601 14.07 4.91 38.25
C LYS A 601 13.31 5.13 36.95
N THR A 602 13.33 4.13 36.06
CA THR A 602 12.59 4.15 34.79
C THR A 602 11.08 4.20 35.04
N PHE A 603 10.57 3.41 35.98
CA PHE A 603 9.15 3.46 36.34
C PHE A 603 8.75 4.74 37.06
N GLU A 604 9.59 5.28 37.96
CA GLU A 604 9.35 6.57 38.61
C GLU A 604 9.21 7.71 37.59
N MET A 605 10.11 7.76 36.61
CA MET A 605 10.04 8.73 35.51
C MET A 605 8.72 8.63 34.72
N MET A 606 8.28 7.39 34.42
CA MET A 606 6.97 7.16 33.80
C MET A 606 5.83 7.62 34.73
N GLN A 607 5.86 7.28 36.02
CA GLN A 607 4.83 7.65 36.99
C GLN A 607 4.65 9.17 37.15
N THR A 608 5.72 9.95 36.99
CA THR A 608 5.67 11.43 37.01
C THR A 608 5.33 12.03 35.64
N ALA A 609 5.00 11.21 34.65
CA ALA A 609 4.75 11.59 33.27
C ALA A 609 5.93 12.34 32.63
N ASP A 610 7.17 12.01 32.99
CA ASP A 610 8.36 12.60 32.41
C ASP A 610 8.80 11.84 31.15
N THR A 611 7.96 11.90 30.12
CA THR A 611 8.07 11.04 28.94
C THR A 611 8.25 11.80 27.63
N ILE A 612 8.63 13.08 27.67
CA ILE A 612 9.00 13.82 26.44
C ILE A 612 10.10 13.07 25.69
N GLY A 613 9.87 12.80 24.40
CA GLY A 613 10.80 12.05 23.54
C GLY A 613 10.75 10.53 23.71
N VAL A 614 9.95 9.99 24.63
CA VAL A 614 9.84 8.55 24.88
C VAL A 614 8.81 7.93 23.94
N PHE A 615 9.14 6.77 23.37
CA PHE A 615 8.30 6.15 22.33
C PHE A 615 6.91 5.76 22.84
N GLN A 616 5.88 6.07 22.05
CA GLN A 616 4.44 5.78 22.28
C GLN A 616 3.78 6.43 23.51
N ILE A 617 4.54 6.80 24.55
CA ILE A 617 3.99 7.32 25.82
C ILE A 617 4.26 8.81 26.06
N GLU A 618 4.59 9.58 25.01
CA GLU A 618 4.92 11.02 25.09
C GLU A 618 3.75 11.96 24.74
N SER A 619 2.63 11.43 24.24
CA SER A 619 1.47 12.26 23.86
C SER A 619 0.77 12.83 25.10
N ARG A 620 0.06 13.96 24.96
CA ARG A 620 -0.67 14.58 26.09
C ARG A 620 -1.63 13.62 26.79
N ALA A 621 -2.33 12.78 26.03
CA ALA A 621 -3.29 11.82 26.58
C ALA A 621 -2.60 10.67 27.33
N GLN A 622 -1.43 10.22 26.85
CA GLN A 622 -0.61 9.23 27.54
C GLN A 622 -0.01 9.82 28.82
N MET A 623 0.59 11.02 28.74
CA MET A 623 1.13 11.73 29.92
C MET A 623 0.09 12.01 31.00
N ALA A 624 -1.18 12.19 30.65
CA ALA A 624 -2.27 12.35 31.62
C ALA A 624 -2.66 11.04 32.33
N THR A 625 -2.37 9.89 31.70
CA THR A 625 -2.76 8.56 32.19
C THR A 625 -1.68 7.94 33.06
N LEU A 626 -0.43 8.12 32.70
CA LEU A 626 0.73 7.62 33.43
C LEU A 626 0.70 7.85 34.97
N PRO A 627 0.39 9.04 35.50
CA PRO A 627 0.30 9.27 36.95
C PRO A 627 -0.87 8.57 37.64
N ARG A 628 -1.88 8.17 36.85
CA ARG A 628 -3.05 7.42 37.32
C ARG A 628 -2.80 5.92 37.27
N LEU A 629 -2.20 5.42 36.18
CA LEU A 629 -1.84 4.02 35.97
C LEU A 629 -0.78 3.55 36.98
N LYS A 630 0.21 4.42 37.22
CA LYS A 630 1.42 4.18 38.00
C LYS A 630 2.10 2.85 37.62
N PRO A 631 2.79 2.79 36.47
CA PRO A 631 3.51 1.59 36.04
C PRO A 631 4.52 1.13 37.10
N LYS A 632 4.55 -0.16 37.44
CA LYS A 632 5.48 -0.78 38.39
C LYS A 632 6.18 -2.01 37.83
N CYS A 633 5.67 -2.57 36.75
CA CYS A 633 6.30 -3.67 36.03
C CYS A 633 6.19 -3.44 34.52
N PHE A 634 6.97 -4.21 33.75
CA PHE A 634 6.98 -4.12 32.28
C PHE A 634 5.57 -4.29 31.68
N TYR A 635 4.74 -5.17 32.23
CA TYR A 635 3.40 -5.40 31.70
C TYR A 635 2.47 -4.19 31.86
N ASP A 636 2.70 -3.32 32.84
CA ASP A 636 1.94 -2.07 32.94
C ASP A 636 2.25 -1.12 31.77
N VAL A 637 3.48 -1.15 31.24
CA VAL A 637 3.86 -0.41 30.04
C VAL A 637 3.17 -0.96 28.80
N VAL A 638 3.00 -2.29 28.72
CA VAL A 638 2.21 -2.95 27.66
C VAL A 638 0.77 -2.42 27.67
N ILE A 639 0.18 -2.27 28.85
CA ILE A 639 -1.17 -1.73 29.00
C ILE A 639 -1.22 -0.25 28.62
N GLU A 640 -0.26 0.57 29.04
CA GLU A 640 -0.22 2.00 28.71
C GLU A 640 -0.16 2.24 27.18
N VAL A 641 0.62 1.43 26.46
CA VAL A 641 0.71 1.48 24.99
C VAL A 641 -0.63 1.09 24.31
N ALA A 642 -1.47 0.32 24.99
CA ALA A 642 -2.73 -0.18 24.46
C ALA A 642 -3.96 0.64 24.87
N ILE A 643 -3.95 1.27 26.06
CA ILE A 643 -5.17 1.79 26.71
C ILE A 643 -5.68 3.11 26.11
N ILE A 644 -4.80 4.00 25.63
CA ILE A 644 -5.19 5.30 25.08
C ILE A 644 -5.48 5.19 23.58
N ARG A 645 -6.69 4.69 23.27
CA ARG A 645 -7.21 4.51 21.90
C ARG A 645 -8.71 4.78 21.85
N PRO A 646 -9.27 5.15 20.68
CA PRO A 646 -10.70 5.40 20.53
C PRO A 646 -11.58 4.27 21.06
N GLY A 647 -11.18 3.01 20.85
CA GLY A 647 -11.91 1.82 21.32
C GLY A 647 -12.10 1.73 22.82
N PRO A 648 -11.03 1.53 23.60
CA PRO A 648 -11.12 1.49 25.06
C PRO A 648 -11.81 2.72 25.66
N ILE A 649 -11.66 3.90 25.04
CA ILE A 649 -12.32 5.14 25.48
C ILE A 649 -13.83 5.10 25.21
N GLN A 650 -14.25 4.69 24.01
CA GLN A 650 -15.67 4.60 23.63
C GLN A 650 -16.39 3.42 24.29
N GLY A 651 -15.68 2.33 24.56
CA GLY A 651 -16.20 1.14 25.25
C GLY A 651 -16.16 1.24 26.78
N ASP A 652 -15.86 2.42 27.34
CA ASP A 652 -15.74 2.68 28.79
C ASP A 652 -14.85 1.68 29.54
N MET A 653 -13.77 1.21 28.90
CA MET A 653 -12.86 0.19 29.47
C MET A 653 -11.70 0.82 30.25
N VAL A 654 -11.33 2.07 29.91
CA VAL A 654 -10.20 2.79 30.54
C VAL A 654 -10.50 3.12 32.00
N HIS A 655 -11.71 3.61 32.30
CA HIS A 655 -12.08 4.05 33.64
C HIS A 655 -12.12 2.90 34.66
N PRO A 656 -12.78 1.75 34.39
CA PRO A 656 -12.76 0.60 35.29
C PRO A 656 -11.35 0.07 35.54
N TYR A 657 -10.51 -0.03 34.51
CA TYR A 657 -9.14 -0.50 34.67
C TYR A 657 -8.34 0.41 35.62
N LEU A 658 -8.38 1.73 35.40
CA LEU A 658 -7.67 2.69 36.25
C LEU A 658 -8.23 2.74 37.67
N ALA A 659 -9.55 2.59 37.86
CA ALA A 659 -10.18 2.55 39.17
C ALA A 659 -9.73 1.31 39.98
N ARG A 660 -9.74 0.14 39.35
CA ARG A 660 -9.26 -1.12 39.95
C ARG A 660 -7.77 -1.07 40.26
N ARG A 661 -6.97 -0.53 39.34
CA ARG A 661 -5.53 -0.34 39.54
C ARG A 661 -5.22 0.58 40.72
N ALA A 662 -6.03 1.61 40.92
CA ALA A 662 -5.93 2.52 42.06
C ALA A 662 -6.53 1.95 43.37
N GLY A 663 -7.09 0.74 43.35
CA GLY A 663 -7.77 0.13 44.50
C GLY A 663 -9.09 0.79 44.88
N LYS A 664 -9.68 1.60 43.98
CA LYS A 664 -10.98 2.27 44.21
C LYS A 664 -12.18 1.36 43.93
N GLU A 665 -11.97 0.32 43.12
CA GLU A 665 -12.96 -0.68 42.76
C GLU A 665 -12.35 -2.08 42.94
N ALA A 666 -13.13 -3.05 43.41
CA ALA A 666 -12.70 -4.44 43.52
C ALA A 666 -12.58 -5.09 42.13
N VAL A 667 -11.57 -5.96 41.95
CA VAL A 667 -11.42 -6.72 40.71
C VAL A 667 -12.54 -7.75 40.61
N THR A 668 -13.32 -7.68 39.53
CA THR A 668 -14.40 -8.63 39.23
C THR A 668 -14.18 -9.26 37.86
N TYR A 669 -14.65 -10.49 37.69
CA TYR A 669 -14.58 -11.26 36.45
C TYR A 669 -15.98 -11.60 35.97
N PHE A 670 -16.16 -11.75 34.66
CA PHE A 670 -17.46 -12.18 34.11
C PHE A 670 -17.81 -13.62 34.51
N ASP A 671 -16.79 -14.47 34.68
CA ASP A 671 -16.88 -15.87 35.10
C ASP A 671 -15.53 -16.27 35.73
N GLU A 672 -15.51 -17.15 36.72
CA GLU A 672 -14.27 -17.62 37.39
C GLU A 672 -13.32 -18.31 36.41
N ARG A 673 -13.83 -18.98 35.37
CA ARG A 673 -13.03 -19.62 34.32
C ARG A 673 -12.18 -18.62 33.53
N LEU A 674 -12.56 -17.34 33.51
CA LEU A 674 -11.85 -16.28 32.79
C LEU A 674 -10.74 -15.61 33.60
N LYS A 675 -10.61 -15.94 34.89
CA LYS A 675 -9.57 -15.39 35.76
C LYS A 675 -8.15 -15.55 35.18
N PRO A 676 -7.72 -16.72 34.67
CA PRO A 676 -6.38 -16.87 34.09
C PRO A 676 -6.12 -16.01 32.85
N VAL A 677 -7.17 -15.53 32.17
CA VAL A 677 -7.06 -14.71 30.97
C VAL A 677 -7.03 -13.21 31.30
N LEU A 678 -7.82 -12.81 32.30
CA LEU A 678 -8.08 -11.40 32.60
C LEU A 678 -7.39 -10.90 33.88
N GLU A 679 -6.72 -11.77 34.65
CA GLU A 679 -6.04 -11.35 35.89
C GLU A 679 -4.99 -10.26 35.66
N ARG A 680 -4.20 -10.37 34.58
CA ARG A 680 -3.15 -9.42 34.22
C ARG A 680 -3.73 -8.05 33.83
N THR A 681 -4.99 -8.02 33.40
CA THR A 681 -5.72 -6.81 33.04
C THR A 681 -6.84 -6.46 34.04
N LEU A 682 -6.74 -6.97 35.28
CA LEU A 682 -7.64 -6.65 36.38
C LEU A 682 -9.14 -6.87 36.05
N GLY A 683 -9.43 -7.96 35.34
CA GLY A 683 -10.79 -8.31 34.95
C GLY A 683 -11.35 -7.51 33.76
N VAL A 684 -10.56 -6.59 33.18
CA VAL A 684 -10.97 -5.77 32.03
C VAL A 684 -10.40 -6.36 30.75
N PRO A 685 -11.22 -6.65 29.74
CA PRO A 685 -10.73 -7.11 28.44
C PRO A 685 -10.11 -5.98 27.63
N LEU A 686 -8.79 -6.02 27.41
CA LEU A 686 -8.06 -4.95 26.73
C LEU A 686 -7.42 -5.38 25.40
N PHE A 687 -7.32 -6.68 25.12
CA PHE A 687 -6.62 -7.21 23.94
C PHE A 687 -7.48 -8.17 23.11
N GLN A 688 -7.17 -8.25 21.81
CA GLN A 688 -7.86 -9.17 20.89
C GLN A 688 -7.64 -10.63 21.30
N GLU A 689 -6.42 -11.00 21.71
CA GLU A 689 -6.05 -12.34 22.17
C GLU A 689 -6.88 -12.75 23.39
N GLN A 690 -7.24 -11.81 24.26
CA GLN A 690 -8.13 -12.08 25.39
C GLN A 690 -9.56 -12.38 24.92
N MET A 691 -10.08 -11.67 23.91
CA MET A 691 -11.41 -11.95 23.33
C MET A 691 -11.48 -13.33 22.71
N LEU A 692 -10.45 -13.73 21.99
CA LEU A 692 -10.35 -15.06 21.41
C LEU A 692 -10.34 -16.13 22.50
N LYS A 693 -9.54 -15.95 23.56
CA LYS A 693 -9.52 -16.86 24.70
C LYS A 693 -10.85 -16.93 25.45
N ILE A 694 -11.55 -15.80 25.61
CA ILE A 694 -12.90 -15.80 26.21
C ILE A 694 -13.85 -16.64 25.37
N ALA A 695 -13.85 -16.47 24.03
CA ALA A 695 -14.68 -17.29 23.15
C ALA A 695 -14.30 -18.78 23.22
N MET A 696 -13.01 -19.11 23.23
CA MET A 696 -12.55 -20.50 23.36
C MET A 696 -12.97 -21.14 24.69
N ILE A 697 -12.86 -20.43 25.82
CA ILE A 697 -13.17 -20.96 27.16
C ILE A 697 -14.69 -21.02 27.40
N MET A 698 -15.43 -19.97 27.02
CA MET A 698 -16.85 -19.84 27.32
C MET A 698 -17.73 -20.56 26.30
N ALA A 699 -17.32 -20.60 25.03
CA ALA A 699 -18.09 -21.14 23.93
C ALA A 699 -17.50 -22.43 23.33
N ASN A 700 -16.37 -22.95 23.85
CA ASN A 700 -15.64 -24.09 23.28
C ASN A 700 -15.34 -23.90 21.78
N PHE A 701 -15.12 -22.66 21.35
CA PHE A 701 -14.74 -22.38 19.97
C PHE A 701 -13.41 -23.06 19.65
N SER A 702 -13.38 -23.74 18.51
CA SER A 702 -12.14 -24.22 17.90
C SER A 702 -11.26 -23.03 17.44
N GLY A 703 -9.98 -23.30 17.13
CA GLY A 703 -9.08 -22.28 16.59
C GLY A 703 -9.63 -21.62 15.31
N ASP A 704 -10.32 -22.39 14.47
CA ASP A 704 -10.95 -21.90 13.24
C ASP A 704 -12.13 -20.95 13.52
N GLU A 705 -12.96 -21.27 14.51
CA GLU A 705 -14.10 -20.43 14.91
C GLU A 705 -13.65 -19.15 15.62
N ALA A 706 -12.56 -19.23 16.39
CA ALA A 706 -11.92 -18.05 16.96
C ALA A 706 -11.36 -17.13 15.86
N GLU A 707 -10.79 -17.68 14.79
CA GLU A 707 -10.33 -16.90 13.63
C GLU A 707 -11.50 -16.28 12.85
N GLU A 708 -12.61 -17.00 12.67
CA GLU A 708 -13.85 -16.46 12.08
C GLU A 708 -14.34 -15.22 12.86
N LEU A 709 -14.35 -15.32 14.20
CA LEU A 709 -14.64 -14.20 15.09
C LEU A 709 -13.64 -13.06 14.89
N ARG A 710 -12.33 -13.34 14.87
CA ARG A 710 -11.30 -12.31 14.65
C ARG A 710 -11.50 -11.53 13.35
N ARG A 711 -11.85 -12.22 12.26
CA ARG A 711 -12.12 -11.58 10.97
C ARG A 711 -13.33 -10.67 11.06
N ALA A 712 -14.40 -11.11 11.71
CA ALA A 712 -15.56 -10.25 11.96
C ALA A 712 -15.17 -8.99 12.76
N LEU A 713 -14.22 -9.11 13.70
CA LEU A 713 -13.68 -7.97 14.48
C LEU A 713 -12.68 -7.08 13.71
N SER A 714 -12.23 -7.44 12.51
CA SER A 714 -11.18 -6.69 11.78
C SER A 714 -11.72 -5.85 10.62
N PHE A 715 -12.91 -6.15 10.11
CA PHE A 715 -13.49 -5.45 8.96
C PHE A 715 -14.43 -4.32 9.41
N HIS A 716 -13.99 -3.07 9.24
CA HIS A 716 -14.74 -1.85 9.52
C HIS A 716 -16.06 -1.66 8.73
N ARG A 717 -16.57 -2.67 8.01
CA ARG A 717 -17.67 -2.51 7.02
C ARG A 717 -18.72 -3.62 6.98
N SER A 718 -18.75 -4.54 7.95
CA SER A 718 -19.67 -5.68 7.88
C SER A 718 -20.40 -5.94 9.20
N GLU A 719 -21.40 -5.11 9.49
CA GLU A 719 -22.40 -5.40 10.54
C GLU A 719 -23.03 -6.79 10.34
N GLU A 720 -23.22 -7.22 9.09
CA GLU A 720 -23.83 -8.51 8.76
C GLU A 720 -23.01 -9.72 9.25
N ARG A 721 -21.68 -9.77 8.99
CA ARG A 721 -20.82 -10.84 9.52
C ARG A 721 -20.74 -10.81 11.05
N MET A 722 -20.68 -9.63 11.66
CA MET A 722 -20.64 -9.52 13.11
C MET A 722 -21.92 -10.06 13.74
N ASN A 723 -23.08 -9.77 13.15
CA ASN A 723 -24.36 -10.32 13.60
C ASN A 723 -24.38 -11.87 13.49
N LYS A 724 -23.89 -12.44 12.39
CA LYS A 724 -23.80 -13.91 12.20
C LYS A 724 -22.94 -14.58 13.28
N VAL A 725 -21.76 -14.04 13.56
CA VAL A 725 -20.86 -14.61 14.57
C VAL A 725 -21.41 -14.42 15.99
N SER A 726 -22.02 -13.27 16.30
CA SER A 726 -22.64 -13.02 17.61
C SER A 726 -23.76 -14.01 17.92
N VAL A 727 -24.57 -14.41 16.93
CA VAL A 727 -25.61 -15.44 17.09
C VAL A 727 -24.97 -16.78 17.43
N LYS A 728 -23.98 -17.22 16.65
CA LYS A 728 -23.26 -18.49 16.87
C LYS A 728 -22.60 -18.53 18.26
N LEU A 729 -21.98 -17.41 18.67
CA LEU A 729 -21.33 -17.30 19.98
C LEU A 729 -22.35 -17.36 21.13
N ARG A 730 -23.50 -16.70 20.99
CA ARG A 730 -24.60 -16.77 21.98
C ARG A 730 -25.09 -18.20 22.17
N GLU A 731 -25.39 -18.91 21.08
CA GLU A 731 -25.85 -20.30 21.12
C GLU A 731 -24.82 -21.24 21.74
N ALA A 732 -23.54 -21.07 21.40
CA ALA A 732 -22.46 -21.88 21.94
C ALA A 732 -22.24 -21.64 23.45
N MET A 733 -22.28 -20.39 23.91
CA MET A 733 -22.21 -20.09 25.35
C MET A 733 -23.42 -20.62 26.12
N ALA A 734 -24.62 -20.55 25.54
CA ALA A 734 -25.84 -21.11 26.13
C ALA A 734 -25.74 -22.64 26.29
N ARG A 735 -25.22 -23.36 25.26
CA ARG A 735 -24.95 -24.80 25.34
C ARG A 735 -23.95 -25.16 26.45
N ASN A 736 -23.00 -24.27 26.74
CA ASN A 736 -22.01 -24.42 27.80
C ASN A 736 -22.49 -23.92 29.18
N GLN A 737 -23.80 -23.74 29.37
CA GLN A 737 -24.43 -23.37 30.64
C GLN A 737 -23.92 -22.03 31.21
N VAL A 738 -23.53 -21.10 30.35
CA VAL A 738 -23.18 -19.73 30.76
C VAL A 738 -24.46 -18.95 31.09
N ALA A 739 -24.48 -18.23 32.22
CA ALA A 739 -25.64 -17.43 32.62
C ALA A 739 -26.00 -16.35 31.57
N PRO A 740 -27.29 -16.11 31.27
CA PRO A 740 -27.70 -15.15 30.24
C PRO A 740 -27.13 -13.73 30.42
N GLU A 741 -27.01 -13.27 31.67
CA GLU A 741 -26.43 -11.96 31.98
C GLU A 741 -24.94 -11.87 31.60
N VAL A 742 -24.21 -12.97 31.73
CA VAL A 742 -22.77 -13.06 31.38
C VAL A 742 -22.61 -13.08 29.87
N ILE A 743 -23.49 -13.79 29.16
CA ILE A 743 -23.52 -13.85 27.70
C ILE A 743 -23.65 -12.44 27.10
N GLU A 744 -24.62 -11.65 27.57
CA GLU A 744 -24.84 -10.30 27.05
C GLU A 744 -23.67 -9.36 27.37
N LYS A 745 -23.06 -9.46 28.56
CA LYS A 745 -21.84 -8.70 28.91
C LYS A 745 -20.66 -9.05 27.99
N VAL A 746 -20.45 -10.33 27.69
CA VAL A 746 -19.39 -10.79 26.80
C VAL A 746 -19.63 -10.29 25.37
N LEU A 747 -20.86 -10.40 24.85
CA LEU A 747 -21.22 -9.93 23.51
C LEU A 747 -21.07 -8.41 23.37
N HIS A 748 -21.52 -7.66 24.37
CA HIS A 748 -21.36 -6.20 24.39
C HIS A 748 -19.89 -5.79 24.39
N SER A 749 -19.06 -6.47 25.18
CA SER A 749 -17.61 -6.24 25.22
C SER A 749 -16.95 -6.53 23.86
N ILE A 750 -17.26 -7.68 23.26
CA ILE A 750 -16.73 -8.08 21.94
C ILE A 750 -17.14 -7.08 20.86
N THR A 751 -18.39 -6.63 20.84
CA THR A 751 -18.90 -5.68 19.84
C THR A 751 -18.26 -4.31 20.00
N SER A 752 -18.13 -3.82 21.24
CA SER A 752 -17.45 -2.55 21.53
C SER A 752 -15.96 -2.59 21.14
N PHE A 753 -15.34 -3.77 21.25
CA PHE A 753 -13.95 -4.00 20.90
C PHE A 753 -13.73 -4.27 19.40
N ALA A 754 -14.76 -4.69 18.66
CA ALA A 754 -14.71 -4.99 17.22
C ALA A 754 -14.28 -3.80 16.36
N LEU A 755 -14.51 -2.57 16.83
CA LEU A 755 -14.17 -1.38 16.06
C LEU A 755 -12.71 -0.95 16.24
N TYR A 756 -12.00 -1.39 17.29
CA TYR A 756 -10.73 -0.77 17.71
C TYR A 756 -9.78 -1.68 18.51
N GLY A 757 -10.03 -2.98 18.53
CA GLY A 757 -9.28 -3.91 19.35
C GLY A 757 -7.79 -3.92 19.02
N PHE A 758 -6.93 -3.96 20.04
CA PHE A 758 -5.48 -3.96 19.85
C PHE A 758 -4.84 -5.34 20.13
N PRO A 759 -3.89 -5.82 19.31
CA PRO A 759 -3.20 -7.09 19.57
C PRO A 759 -2.23 -6.99 20.75
N GLU A 760 -2.32 -7.91 21.71
CA GLU A 760 -1.40 -8.03 22.86
C GLU A 760 0.05 -8.24 22.38
N SER A 761 0.23 -9.14 21.42
CA SER A 761 1.53 -9.44 20.80
C SER A 761 2.23 -8.20 20.22
N HIS A 762 1.46 -7.32 19.59
CA HIS A 762 1.96 -6.06 19.05
C HIS A 762 2.20 -5.02 20.16
N ALA A 763 1.34 -4.95 21.17
CA ALA A 763 1.52 -4.09 22.33
C ALA A 763 2.82 -4.41 23.09
N ILE A 764 3.11 -5.70 23.31
CA ILE A 764 4.34 -6.15 23.97
C ILE A 764 5.57 -5.69 23.16
N SER A 765 5.53 -5.88 21.85
CA SER A 765 6.62 -5.49 20.95
C SER A 765 6.93 -3.99 21.06
N PHE A 766 5.92 -3.13 21.06
CA PHE A 766 6.12 -1.68 21.22
C PHE A 766 6.50 -1.25 22.63
N ALA A 767 6.01 -1.96 23.66
CA ALA A 767 6.37 -1.69 25.04
C ALA A 767 7.86 -1.92 25.31
N ILE A 768 8.53 -2.84 24.60
CA ILE A 768 9.99 -3.02 24.67
C ILE A 768 10.71 -1.73 24.27
N LEU A 769 10.29 -1.09 23.18
CA LEU A 769 10.88 0.16 22.70
C LEU A 769 10.52 1.35 23.59
N ALA A 770 9.28 1.41 24.09
CA ALA A 770 8.85 2.43 25.05
C ALA A 770 9.67 2.34 26.36
N TYR A 771 9.85 1.13 26.88
CA TYR A 771 10.66 0.88 28.07
C TYR A 771 12.14 1.18 27.82
N GLY A 772 12.71 0.72 26.70
CA GLY A 772 14.11 0.96 26.36
C GLY A 772 14.44 2.43 26.16
N SER A 773 13.58 3.19 25.46
CA SER A 773 13.74 4.64 25.31
C SER A 773 13.60 5.39 26.65
N ALA A 774 12.69 4.96 27.52
CA ALA A 774 12.57 5.50 28.86
C ALA A 774 13.82 5.21 29.73
N TYR A 775 14.35 3.99 29.65
CA TYR A 775 15.57 3.61 30.37
C TYR A 775 16.78 4.44 29.91
N LEU A 776 16.94 4.63 28.59
CA LEU A 776 17.97 5.49 28.03
C LEU A 776 17.83 6.93 28.53
N LYS A 777 16.62 7.50 28.53
CA LYS A 777 16.38 8.84 29.08
C LYS A 777 16.75 8.92 30.58
N ALA A 778 16.42 7.90 31.37
CA ALA A 778 16.67 7.88 32.81
C ALA A 778 18.15 7.67 33.19
N HIS A 779 18.90 6.87 32.43
CA HIS A 779 20.25 6.39 32.82
C HIS A 779 21.37 6.83 31.87
N ARG A 780 21.03 7.18 30.64
CA ARG A 780 21.96 7.63 29.57
C ARG A 780 21.45 8.92 28.91
N PRO A 781 21.11 9.98 29.69
CA PRO A 781 20.42 11.14 29.15
C PRO A 781 21.22 11.88 28.07
N ALA A 782 22.54 12.01 28.24
CA ALA A 782 23.36 12.72 27.26
C ALA A 782 23.37 12.02 25.88
N GLU A 783 23.54 10.69 25.84
CA GLU A 783 23.40 9.90 24.61
C GLU A 783 21.99 9.95 24.05
N PHE A 784 20.98 9.76 24.89
CA PHE A 784 19.58 9.76 24.47
C PHE A 784 19.20 11.09 23.80
N TYR A 785 19.48 12.23 24.43
CA TYR A 785 19.12 13.54 23.89
C TYR A 785 19.96 13.92 22.67
N ALA A 786 21.26 13.59 22.64
CA ALA A 786 22.08 13.81 21.43
C ALA A 786 21.51 13.03 20.25
N SER A 787 21.23 11.74 20.42
CA SER A 787 20.63 10.90 19.38
C SER A 787 19.21 11.35 19.00
N LEU A 788 18.38 11.74 19.96
CA LEU A 788 17.02 12.21 19.70
C LEU A 788 17.00 13.50 18.86
N ILE A 789 17.93 14.42 19.10
CA ILE A 789 18.06 15.65 18.32
C ILE A 789 18.59 15.35 16.91
N ASN A 790 19.57 14.44 16.79
CA ASN A 790 20.16 14.05 15.50
C ASN A 790 19.17 13.39 14.55
N ASN A 791 18.09 12.80 15.07
CA ASN A 791 17.06 12.10 14.29
C ASN A 791 15.78 12.92 14.07
N GLN A 792 15.80 14.23 14.28
CA GLN A 792 14.67 15.12 13.99
C GLN A 792 14.50 15.36 12.47
N PRO A 793 13.26 15.56 11.96
CA PRO A 793 12.00 15.69 12.69
C PRO A 793 11.40 14.33 13.10
N MET A 794 11.08 14.15 14.39
CA MET A 794 10.36 12.98 14.90
C MET A 794 9.63 13.28 16.22
N GLY A 795 8.61 12.48 16.54
CA GLY A 795 7.82 12.65 17.77
C GLY A 795 6.92 13.89 17.75
N PHE A 796 6.42 14.30 18.91
CA PHE A 796 5.47 15.42 19.04
C PHE A 796 6.13 16.77 19.33
N TYR A 797 7.43 16.77 19.67
CA TYR A 797 8.10 17.93 20.25
C TYR A 797 9.21 18.45 19.35
N THR A 798 9.32 19.78 19.27
CA THR A 798 10.37 20.44 18.49
C THR A 798 11.75 20.26 19.15
N PRO A 799 12.85 20.38 18.38
CA PRO A 799 14.21 20.35 18.93
C PRO A 799 14.40 21.32 20.11
N ALA A 800 13.79 22.51 20.06
CA ALA A 800 13.86 23.49 21.14
C ALA A 800 13.24 23.00 22.45
N THR A 801 12.13 22.25 22.38
CA THR A 801 11.51 21.64 23.56
C THR A 801 12.36 20.51 24.11
N ILE A 802 12.92 19.68 23.22
CA ILE A 802 13.83 18.58 23.60
C ILE A 802 15.08 19.11 24.31
N VAL A 803 15.69 20.19 23.81
CA VAL A 803 16.84 20.84 24.46
C VAL A 803 16.49 21.38 25.85
N LYS A 804 15.31 21.97 26.02
CA LYS A 804 14.84 22.43 27.34
C LYS A 804 14.62 21.25 28.30
N ASP A 805 14.09 20.15 27.80
CA ASP A 805 13.88 18.93 28.57
C ASP A 805 15.21 18.30 29.01
N ALA A 806 16.19 18.24 28.11
CA ALA A 806 17.55 17.80 28.41
C ALA A 806 18.18 18.61 29.56
N ARG A 807 18.02 19.94 29.54
CA ARG A 807 18.52 20.82 30.62
C ARG A 807 17.83 20.56 31.95
N ARG A 808 16.53 20.25 31.96
CA ARG A 808 15.79 19.87 33.18
C ARG A 808 16.30 18.55 33.76
N HIS A 809 16.81 17.66 32.92
CA HIS A 809 17.44 16.40 33.29
C HIS A 809 18.93 16.52 33.64
N GLY A 810 19.43 17.74 33.85
CA GLY A 810 20.82 17.97 34.24
C GLY A 810 21.83 17.90 33.10
N VAL A 811 21.39 17.79 31.84
CA VAL A 811 22.29 17.80 30.67
C VAL A 811 22.66 19.24 30.30
N LYS A 812 23.95 19.55 30.40
CA LYS A 812 24.57 20.80 29.92
C LYS A 812 24.61 20.79 28.39
N VAL A 813 23.65 21.51 27.78
CA VAL A 813 23.59 21.65 26.32
C VAL A 813 24.39 22.88 25.88
N LYS A 814 25.58 22.66 25.31
CA LYS A 814 26.41 23.71 24.72
C LYS A 814 25.91 24.07 23.31
N PRO A 815 25.89 25.36 22.94
CA PRO A 815 25.42 25.80 21.64
C PRO A 815 26.36 25.34 20.52
N VAL A 816 25.87 25.44 19.29
CA VAL A 816 26.66 25.22 18.07
C VAL A 816 27.88 26.13 18.09
N CYS A 817 29.05 25.59 17.75
CA CYS A 817 30.31 26.31 17.71
C CYS A 817 31.03 26.00 16.40
N VAL A 818 31.32 27.02 15.61
CA VAL A 818 31.96 26.88 14.30
C VAL A 818 33.28 26.09 14.36
N ALA A 819 34.02 26.19 15.47
CA ALA A 819 35.32 25.53 15.64
C ALA A 819 35.28 24.15 16.31
N GLN A 820 34.14 23.74 16.90
CA GLN A 820 34.08 22.53 17.75
C GLN A 820 32.86 21.64 17.50
N SER A 821 31.83 22.14 16.83
CA SER A 821 30.66 21.34 16.50
C SER A 821 30.92 20.54 15.23
N GLU A 822 30.46 19.30 15.24
CA GLU A 822 30.34 18.47 14.05
C GLU A 822 28.97 18.71 13.38
N TRP A 823 28.70 18.00 12.27
CA TRP A 823 27.36 17.98 11.69
C TRP A 823 26.30 17.51 12.70
N ASN A 824 26.55 16.37 13.34
CA ASN A 824 25.67 15.81 14.37
C ASN A 824 26.00 16.36 15.76
N CYS A 825 25.00 16.36 16.66
CA CYS A 825 25.20 16.61 18.08
C CYS A 825 26.11 15.54 18.68
N THR A 826 27.10 15.96 19.45
CA THR A 826 28.10 15.08 20.06
C THR A 826 27.98 15.07 21.58
N VAL A 827 28.27 13.94 22.21
CA VAL A 827 28.29 13.82 23.66
C VAL A 827 29.70 14.18 24.19
N MET A 828 29.79 15.20 25.03
CA MET A 828 31.07 15.68 25.58
C MET A 828 31.41 15.04 26.93
N ALA A 829 30.39 14.76 27.73
CA ALA A 829 30.51 14.13 29.05
C ALA A 829 29.18 13.44 29.39
N ASP A 830 29.13 12.75 30.54
CA ASP A 830 27.92 12.07 31.02
C ASP A 830 26.73 13.03 31.23
N ASP A 831 27.03 14.28 31.53
CA ASP A 831 26.08 15.35 31.79
C ASP A 831 26.17 16.48 30.75
N ALA A 832 26.82 16.28 29.59
CA ALA A 832 27.04 17.37 28.64
C ALA A 832 27.01 16.94 27.17
N ILE A 833 26.30 17.71 26.36
CA ILE A 833 26.24 17.56 24.89
C ILE A 833 26.58 18.88 24.19
N ARG A 834 27.07 18.78 22.96
CA ARG A 834 27.29 19.89 22.04
C ARG A 834 26.30 19.77 20.90
N LEU A 835 25.58 20.86 20.60
CA LEU A 835 24.71 20.91 19.42
C LEU A 835 25.55 20.88 18.14
N GLY A 836 25.14 20.05 17.18
CA GLY A 836 25.75 19.96 15.84
C GLY A 836 25.17 20.99 14.86
N PHE A 837 25.74 21.08 13.66
CA PHE A 837 25.19 21.95 12.61
C PHE A 837 23.81 21.52 12.10
N CYS A 838 23.40 20.27 12.32
CA CYS A 838 22.10 19.75 11.89
C CYS A 838 20.87 20.46 12.52
N VAL A 839 21.06 21.32 13.53
CA VAL A 839 19.98 22.07 14.20
C VAL A 839 19.89 23.54 13.79
N VAL A 840 20.78 24.01 12.89
CA VAL A 840 20.84 25.37 12.34
C VAL A 840 20.30 25.35 10.93
#